data_AF-A0A8C8RUC9-F1
#
_entry.id   AF-A0A8C8RUC9-F1
#
_cell.length_a   1.000
_cell.length_b   1.000
_cell.length_c   1.000
_cell.angle_alpha   90.00
_cell.angle_beta   90.00
_cell.angle_gamma   90.00
#
_symmetry.space_group_name_H-M   'P 1'
#
loop_
_entity.id
_entity.type
_entity.pdbx_description
1 polymer ?
#
loop_
_entity_poly.entity_id
_entity_poly.type
_entity_poly.pdbx_seq_one_letter_code
_entity_poly.pdbx_strand_id
1 'polypeptide(L)'
;MFAFLLCVRIMMNEGKINMDEWRYLLSGGAIKMMRENPAPEWLYERAWGDILALTNLKNFSSFADDFVDNIQKFRVIFDSAEPHREPLPGKWESKLDSFQKLLVLRCLRGDKVTNAMQDFVAMNLDQRFIEPQTSDLTAVFKESASTTPLIFVLSPGTDPAADLYKFAEEMKFSKKLSAISLGQGQGPRAEAMMRSAMERGKWVFFQNCHLAPSWMPSLERLIESINPDKVHRDFRLWLTSLPSNQFPVSILQNGSKMTIEPPRGVKANLLKSYISLSDDFLTSCSKTSEFKALLLSLCLFHGNALERRKFGPLGFNIPYEFTDGDLRICISQLKMFLNEYADIPYKVLKYTAGEINYGGRVTDDWDRRCIMNILEDFYRPEVLTQDFSYSESGIYRQISTTYDLNGYIQYIKSLPLNDIPEIFGLHDNANITFAQNETFALLGAIIQLQPKTSTSGGRGREELVEETSKDILKKVPDPINLQEVMLKYPVLYEESMNTVLVQEVIRYNRLLEVIAQTLQDLLKALKGLVVMSSQLELMANSLYNNIVPELWNAKAYPSLKPLASWVNDLLQRIDFLERWIAKGIPPVFWISGFFFPQAFLTGTLQNFARKSVISIDTIAFDFKVSGPESVSELSRRPTEGCYIHGLFLEGARWDATSFQLAESRPKELYTEMAVIWLVPVPNRKSPTTGFYLCPIYKTLTRAGTLSTTGHSTNYVIAVEIPSSKPQRHWIKRGVALICALDF
;
A
#
# COMPACT_ATOMS: atom_id res chain seq x y z
N MET A 1 6.92 -1.39 17.29
CA MET A 1 7.19 0.05 17.46
C MET A 1 7.38 0.46 18.92
N PHE A 2 6.35 0.39 19.79
CA PHE A 2 6.43 0.89 21.18
C PHE A 2 7.58 0.26 21.99
N ALA A 3 7.72 -1.08 21.98
CA ALA A 3 8.80 -1.76 22.68
C ALA A 3 10.21 -1.29 22.24
N PHE A 4 10.40 -1.07 20.94
CA PHE A 4 11.66 -0.53 20.40
C PHE A 4 11.91 0.90 20.88
N LEU A 5 10.90 1.78 20.85
CA LEU A 5 11.02 3.15 21.35
C LEU A 5 11.37 3.17 22.85
N LEU A 6 10.73 2.31 23.65
CA LEU A 6 11.02 2.18 25.08
C LEU A 6 12.47 1.74 25.31
N CYS A 7 12.92 0.69 24.60
CA CYS A 7 14.30 0.19 24.67
C CYS A 7 15.31 1.30 24.34
N VAL A 8 15.11 2.00 23.21
CA VAL A 8 15.99 3.09 22.78
C VAL A 8 16.01 4.21 23.80
N ARG A 9 14.87 4.59 24.39
CA ARG A 9 14.81 5.65 25.41
C ARG A 9 15.57 5.28 26.67
N ILE A 10 15.47 4.03 27.13
CA ILE A 10 16.26 3.53 28.27
C ILE A 10 17.76 3.67 27.95
N MET A 11 18.18 3.19 26.79
CA MET A 11 19.60 3.22 26.39
C MET A 11 20.13 4.63 26.10
N MET A 12 19.31 5.55 25.60
CA MET A 12 19.65 6.97 25.49
C MET A 12 19.89 7.60 26.85
N ASN A 13 19.06 7.28 27.84
CA ASN A 13 19.23 7.78 29.21
C ASN A 13 20.51 7.24 29.87
N GLU A 14 20.92 6.03 29.50
CA GLU A 14 22.21 5.44 29.89
C GLU A 14 23.41 5.98 29.10
N GLY A 15 23.19 6.89 28.13
CA GLY A 15 24.25 7.46 27.28
C GLY A 15 24.83 6.50 26.24
N LYS A 16 24.17 5.36 25.99
CA LYS A 16 24.64 4.33 25.04
C LYS A 16 24.29 4.63 23.58
N ILE A 17 23.26 5.45 23.33
CA ILE A 17 22.82 5.80 21.97
C ILE A 17 23.06 7.29 21.72
N ASN A 18 23.76 7.60 20.63
CA ASN A 18 23.99 8.98 20.19
C ASN A 18 22.72 9.53 19.49
N MET A 19 22.37 10.79 19.78
CA MET A 19 21.21 11.47 19.18
C MET A 19 21.35 11.68 17.67
N ASP A 20 22.55 11.89 17.15
CA ASP A 20 22.79 12.05 15.70
C ASP A 20 22.62 10.73 14.96
N GLU A 21 23.07 9.61 15.56
CA GLU A 21 22.86 8.26 15.04
C GLU A 21 21.39 7.86 15.06
N TRP A 22 20.67 8.23 16.12
CA TRP A 22 19.22 8.06 16.22
C TRP A 22 18.46 8.85 15.15
N ARG A 23 18.80 10.13 14.95
CA ARG A 23 18.20 10.94 13.89
C ARG A 23 18.44 10.31 12.51
N TYR A 24 19.66 9.84 12.25
CA TYR A 24 19.98 9.18 11.00
C TYR A 24 19.14 7.91 10.78
N LEU A 25 18.94 7.06 11.80
CA LEU A 25 18.07 5.88 11.68
C LEU A 25 16.66 6.27 11.20
N LEU A 26 16.10 7.33 11.77
CA LEU A 26 14.73 7.75 11.53
C LEU A 26 14.53 8.46 10.19
N SER A 27 15.33 9.50 9.90
CA SER A 27 15.13 10.36 8.72
C SER A 27 16.11 10.09 7.58
N GLY A 28 17.13 9.27 7.79
CA GLY A 28 18.30 9.22 6.91
C GLY A 28 19.17 10.47 7.05
N GLY A 29 20.07 10.67 6.08
CA GLY A 29 20.97 11.81 6.05
C GLY A 29 21.11 12.43 4.66
N ALA A 30 21.62 13.65 4.61
CA ALA A 30 21.92 14.32 3.35
C ALA A 30 23.29 13.90 2.80
N ILE A 31 23.38 13.72 1.48
CA ILE A 31 24.64 13.41 0.80
C ILE A 31 25.46 14.70 0.70
N LYS A 32 26.65 14.73 1.32
CA LYS A 32 27.57 15.88 1.21
C LYS A 32 28.51 15.76 0.01
N MET A 33 28.87 14.53 -0.36
CA MET A 33 29.81 14.25 -1.44
C MET A 33 29.24 13.11 -2.29
N MET A 34 28.95 13.41 -3.55
CA MET A 34 28.52 12.42 -4.52
C MET A 34 29.73 11.61 -5.00
N ARG A 35 29.56 10.29 -5.09
CA ARG A 35 30.52 9.36 -5.69
C ARG A 35 29.76 8.36 -6.56
N GLU A 36 30.41 7.88 -7.61
CA GLU A 36 29.84 6.83 -8.47
C GLU A 36 29.60 5.54 -7.69
N ASN A 37 28.57 4.81 -8.09
CA ASN A 37 28.21 3.54 -7.47
C ASN A 37 29.27 2.47 -7.82
N PRO A 38 29.94 1.87 -6.82
CA PRO A 38 30.99 0.89 -7.07
C PRO A 38 30.47 -0.46 -7.56
N ALA A 39 29.17 -0.74 -7.43
CA ALA A 39 28.57 -2.03 -7.78
C ALA A 39 27.17 -1.87 -8.41
N PRO A 40 27.07 -1.25 -9.61
CA PRO A 40 25.79 -0.96 -10.25
C PRO A 40 25.01 -2.23 -10.65
N GLU A 41 25.67 -3.39 -10.70
CA GLU A 41 25.02 -4.68 -11.01
C GLU A 41 24.00 -5.14 -9.96
N TRP A 42 24.18 -4.76 -8.69
CA TRP A 42 23.34 -5.26 -7.60
C TRP A 42 22.97 -4.20 -6.54
N LEU A 43 23.76 -3.14 -6.39
CA LEU A 43 23.50 -2.08 -5.43
C LEU A 43 22.71 -0.96 -6.09
N TYR A 44 21.55 -0.61 -5.53
CA TYR A 44 20.76 0.52 -6.00
C TYR A 44 21.47 1.85 -5.74
N GLU A 45 21.29 2.82 -6.64
CA GLU A 45 21.81 4.19 -6.44
C GLU A 45 21.32 4.81 -5.14
N ARG A 46 20.06 4.53 -4.75
CA ARG A 46 19.50 4.98 -3.47
C ARG A 46 20.24 4.40 -2.27
N ALA A 47 20.48 3.09 -2.26
CA ALA A 47 21.21 2.42 -1.19
C ALA A 47 22.65 2.95 -1.08
N TRP A 48 23.28 3.23 -2.22
CA TRP A 48 24.58 3.89 -2.26
C TRP A 48 24.53 5.32 -1.71
N GLY A 49 23.50 6.10 -2.06
CA GLY A 49 23.25 7.42 -1.49
C GLY A 49 23.08 7.40 0.03
N ASP A 50 22.36 6.41 0.57
CA ASP A 50 22.23 6.20 2.02
C ASP A 50 23.59 5.88 2.66
N ILE A 51 24.41 5.02 2.03
CA ILE A 51 25.78 4.71 2.48
C ILE A 51 26.66 5.97 2.51
N LEU A 52 26.62 6.80 1.46
CA LEU A 52 27.34 8.07 1.43
C LEU A 52 26.86 9.01 2.53
N ALA A 53 25.55 9.08 2.76
CA ALA A 53 24.99 9.87 3.85
C ALA A 53 25.42 9.36 5.24
N LEU A 54 25.60 8.05 5.41
CA LEU A 54 26.04 7.43 6.68
C LEU A 54 27.46 7.90 7.06
N THR A 55 28.34 8.13 6.08
CA THR A 55 29.73 8.57 6.36
C THR A 55 29.83 9.92 7.04
N ASN A 56 28.77 10.73 7.05
CA ASN A 56 28.73 11.98 7.79
C ASN A 56 28.79 11.79 9.32
N LEU A 57 28.46 10.58 9.81
CA LEU A 57 28.55 10.26 11.23
C LEU A 57 29.99 9.92 11.61
N LYS A 58 30.44 10.43 12.77
CA LYS A 58 31.83 10.30 13.23
C LYS A 58 32.34 8.85 13.23
N ASN A 59 31.51 7.92 13.69
CA ASN A 59 31.84 6.50 13.80
C ASN A 59 31.95 5.77 12.45
N PHE A 60 31.34 6.34 11.39
CA PHE A 60 31.20 5.76 10.06
C PHE A 60 32.00 6.52 8.97
N SER A 61 32.86 7.46 9.36
CA SER A 61 33.62 8.31 8.43
C SER A 61 34.40 7.57 7.32
N SER A 62 34.93 6.37 7.61
CA SER A 62 35.64 5.51 6.63
C SER A 62 34.75 4.47 5.93
N PHE A 63 33.46 4.42 6.25
CA PHE A 63 32.58 3.33 5.84
C PHE A 63 32.43 3.20 4.32
N ALA A 64 32.30 4.31 3.58
CA ALA A 64 32.19 4.24 2.12
C ALA A 64 33.47 3.72 1.45
N ASP A 65 34.65 4.07 1.98
CA ASP A 65 35.93 3.58 1.44
C ASP A 65 36.07 2.07 1.71
N ASP A 66 35.83 1.64 2.96
CA ASP A 66 35.91 0.21 3.32
C ASP A 66 34.84 -0.65 2.61
N PHE A 67 33.71 -0.03 2.23
CA PHE A 67 32.66 -0.69 1.45
C PHE A 67 33.15 -1.05 0.05
N VAL A 68 33.86 -0.12 -0.62
CA VAL A 68 34.48 -0.35 -1.94
C VAL A 68 35.54 -1.45 -1.85
N ASP A 69 36.31 -1.49 -0.76
CA ASP A 69 37.33 -2.53 -0.57
C ASP A 69 36.74 -3.92 -0.28
N ASN A 70 35.51 -4.01 0.23
CA ASN A 70 34.87 -5.26 0.68
C ASN A 70 33.53 -5.58 -0.01
N ILE A 71 33.34 -5.13 -1.26
CA ILE A 71 32.08 -5.28 -2.03
C ILE A 71 31.53 -6.71 -1.99
N GLN A 72 32.38 -7.73 -2.18
CA GLN A 72 31.95 -9.12 -2.21
C GLN A 72 31.35 -9.61 -0.88
N LYS A 73 31.91 -9.17 0.26
CA LYS A 73 31.39 -9.57 1.58
C LYS A 73 30.06 -8.87 1.87
N PHE A 74 29.93 -7.60 1.50
CA PHE A 74 28.66 -6.90 1.61
C PHE A 74 27.59 -7.46 0.66
N ARG A 75 27.98 -7.98 -0.50
CA ARG A 75 27.09 -8.69 -1.41
C ARG A 75 26.49 -9.95 -0.75
N VAL A 76 27.27 -10.71 0.03
CA VAL A 76 26.75 -11.86 0.79
C VAL A 76 25.64 -11.44 1.76
N ILE A 77 25.85 -10.34 2.49
CA ILE A 77 24.82 -9.78 3.39
C ILE A 77 23.60 -9.34 2.59
N PHE A 78 23.81 -8.62 1.49
CA PHE A 78 22.74 -8.18 0.62
C PHE A 78 21.91 -9.36 0.09
N ASP A 79 22.56 -10.45 -0.35
CA ASP A 79 22.00 -11.70 -0.90
C ASP A 79 21.39 -12.64 0.13
N SER A 80 21.70 -12.49 1.42
CA SER A 80 21.12 -13.32 2.49
C SER A 80 19.60 -13.10 2.65
N ALA A 81 18.89 -14.17 2.99
CA ALA A 81 17.48 -14.10 3.38
C ALA A 81 17.29 -13.46 4.77
N GLU A 82 18.28 -13.61 5.65
CA GLU A 82 18.32 -13.10 7.02
C GLU A 82 19.52 -12.14 7.24
N PRO A 83 19.60 -11.01 6.51
CA PRO A 83 20.77 -10.11 6.54
C PRO A 83 21.02 -9.47 7.91
N HIS A 84 20.00 -9.42 8.77
CA HIS A 84 20.07 -8.88 10.13
C HIS A 84 20.84 -9.78 11.12
N ARG A 85 21.11 -11.04 10.74
CA ARG A 85 21.89 -12.01 11.53
C ARG A 85 23.26 -12.31 10.96
N GLU A 86 23.55 -11.80 9.75
CA GLU A 86 24.86 -11.97 9.12
C GLU A 86 25.91 -11.06 9.78
N PRO A 87 27.15 -11.54 9.99
CA PRO A 87 28.21 -10.73 10.56
C PRO A 87 28.68 -9.65 9.57
N LEU A 88 28.98 -8.44 10.08
CA LEU A 88 29.54 -7.38 9.27
C LEU A 88 31.01 -7.67 8.88
N PRO A 89 31.49 -7.17 7.73
CA PRO A 89 32.85 -7.45 7.31
C PRO A 89 33.90 -6.65 8.10
N GLY A 90 34.98 -7.33 8.47
CA GLY A 90 36.20 -6.70 8.97
C GLY A 90 36.02 -6.01 10.32
N LYS A 91 36.54 -4.77 10.43
CA LYS A 91 36.53 -4.00 11.68
C LYS A 91 35.12 -3.61 12.17
N TRP A 92 34.12 -3.67 11.30
CA TRP A 92 32.77 -3.22 11.61
C TRP A 92 32.02 -4.17 12.55
N GLU A 93 32.31 -5.46 12.54
CA GLU A 93 31.68 -6.42 13.45
C GLU A 93 32.08 -6.21 14.91
N SER A 94 33.36 -5.88 15.14
CA SER A 94 33.92 -5.65 16.47
C SER A 94 33.79 -4.21 16.96
N LYS A 95 33.74 -3.23 16.04
CA LYS A 95 33.72 -1.80 16.37
C LYS A 95 32.30 -1.27 16.59
N LEU A 96 31.31 -1.81 15.89
CA LEU A 96 29.93 -1.33 15.96
C LEU A 96 29.14 -2.06 17.04
N ASP A 97 28.35 -1.31 17.80
CA ASP A 97 27.37 -1.87 18.72
C ASP A 97 26.11 -2.37 17.98
N SER A 98 25.21 -3.03 18.72
CA SER A 98 23.97 -3.59 18.16
C SER A 98 23.04 -2.53 17.55
N PHE A 99 23.07 -1.27 18.03
CA PHE A 99 22.27 -0.18 17.49
C PHE A 99 22.87 0.36 16.19
N GLN A 100 24.19 0.54 16.14
CA GLN A 100 24.94 1.00 14.98
C GLN A 100 24.86 0.00 13.81
N LYS A 101 24.79 -1.30 14.09
CA LYS A 101 24.52 -2.34 13.08
C LYS A 101 23.17 -2.13 12.38
N LEU A 102 22.15 -1.60 13.08
CA LEU A 102 20.85 -1.25 12.47
C LEU A 102 20.99 -0.15 11.41
N LEU A 103 21.91 0.81 11.59
CA LEU A 103 22.14 1.88 10.62
C LEU A 103 22.70 1.35 9.31
N VAL A 104 23.64 0.40 9.39
CA VAL A 104 24.21 -0.28 8.22
C VAL A 104 23.12 -1.08 7.50
N LEU A 105 22.30 -1.83 8.25
CA LEU A 105 21.21 -2.60 7.68
C LEU A 105 20.15 -1.71 7.01
N ARG A 106 19.83 -0.54 7.59
CA ARG A 106 18.93 0.45 6.98
C ARG A 106 19.38 0.85 5.57
N CYS A 107 20.69 1.00 5.36
CA CYS A 107 21.24 1.40 4.06
C CYS A 107 21.18 0.29 3.01
N LEU A 108 21.46 -0.96 3.41
CA LEU A 108 21.57 -2.10 2.48
C LEU A 108 20.27 -2.87 2.27
N ARG A 109 19.54 -3.12 3.37
CA ARG A 109 18.35 -3.98 3.44
C ARG A 109 17.32 -3.36 4.37
N GLY A 110 16.76 -2.23 3.93
CA GLY A 110 15.68 -1.52 4.61
C GLY A 110 14.46 -2.39 4.91
N ASP A 111 14.22 -3.45 4.13
CA ASP A 111 13.13 -4.43 4.33
C ASP A 111 13.28 -5.25 5.62
N LYS A 112 14.49 -5.40 6.18
CA LYS A 112 14.73 -6.24 7.35
C LYS A 112 15.01 -5.46 8.63
N VAL A 113 14.88 -4.13 8.59
CA VAL A 113 15.10 -3.28 9.77
C VAL A 113 14.07 -3.57 10.86
N THR A 114 12.81 -3.87 10.52
CA THR A 114 11.79 -4.27 11.52
C THR A 114 12.16 -5.57 12.23
N ASN A 115 12.66 -6.58 11.52
CA ASN A 115 13.17 -7.81 12.12
C ASN A 115 14.37 -7.53 13.02
N ALA A 116 15.31 -6.70 12.57
CA ALA A 116 16.48 -6.33 13.36
C ALA A 116 16.09 -5.50 14.61
N MET A 117 15.05 -4.66 14.53
CA MET A 117 14.48 -3.97 15.69
C MET A 117 13.86 -4.96 16.70
N GLN A 118 13.23 -6.04 16.23
CA GLN A 118 12.71 -7.09 17.10
C GLN A 118 13.85 -7.82 17.82
N ASP A 119 14.90 -8.22 17.10
CA ASP A 119 16.08 -8.86 17.67
C ASP A 119 16.78 -7.93 18.68
N PHE A 120 16.87 -6.63 18.36
CA PHE A 120 17.40 -5.61 19.27
C PHE A 120 16.58 -5.49 20.57
N VAL A 121 15.24 -5.53 20.49
CA VAL A 121 14.37 -5.52 21.66
C VAL A 121 14.51 -6.81 22.46
N ALA A 122 14.53 -7.96 21.79
CA ALA A 122 14.67 -9.26 22.45
C ALA A 122 15.99 -9.36 23.22
N MET A 123 17.09 -8.85 22.66
CA MET A 123 18.41 -8.84 23.30
C MET A 123 18.49 -7.94 24.54
N ASN A 124 17.78 -6.80 24.55
CA ASN A 124 17.91 -5.80 25.61
C ASN A 124 16.78 -5.81 26.65
N LEU A 125 15.55 -6.16 26.26
CA LEU A 125 14.36 -6.16 27.13
C LEU A 125 13.76 -7.54 27.42
N ASP A 126 14.08 -8.56 26.60
CA ASP A 126 13.53 -9.94 26.59
C ASP A 126 12.50 -10.22 25.47
N GLN A 127 12.39 -11.48 25.04
CA GLN A 127 11.56 -11.95 23.93
C GLN A 127 10.06 -11.74 24.16
N ARG A 128 9.59 -11.76 25.41
CA ARG A 128 8.18 -11.50 25.77
C ARG A 128 7.65 -10.13 25.32
N PHE A 129 8.52 -9.16 25.02
CA PHE A 129 8.12 -7.82 24.54
C PHE A 129 7.84 -7.76 23.03
N ILE A 130 8.17 -8.82 22.28
CA ILE A 130 7.86 -8.93 20.84
C ILE A 130 6.74 -9.94 20.55
N GLU A 131 6.37 -10.78 21.52
CA GLU A 131 5.32 -11.78 21.36
C GLU A 131 3.92 -11.15 21.53
N PRO A 132 2.98 -11.40 20.60
CA PRO A 132 1.63 -10.88 20.72
C PRO A 132 0.89 -11.56 21.87
N GLN A 133 0.42 -10.78 22.84
CA GLN A 133 -0.44 -11.29 23.91
C GLN A 133 -1.88 -11.41 23.40
N THR A 134 -2.54 -12.52 23.72
CA THR A 134 -3.96 -12.69 23.43
C THR A 134 -4.80 -11.80 24.35
N SER A 135 -5.71 -11.01 23.78
CA SER A 135 -6.67 -10.20 24.53
C SER A 135 -7.58 -11.09 25.37
N ASP A 136 -7.35 -11.15 26.68
CA ASP A 136 -8.23 -11.86 27.62
C ASP A 136 -9.29 -10.89 28.18
N LEU A 137 -10.53 -11.05 27.72
CA LEU A 137 -11.69 -10.30 28.23
C LEU A 137 -11.83 -10.47 29.75
N THR A 138 -11.45 -11.63 30.29
CA THR A 138 -11.52 -11.94 31.71
C THR A 138 -10.54 -11.08 32.51
N ALA A 139 -9.32 -10.88 32.01
CA ALA A 139 -8.31 -10.05 32.65
C ALA A 139 -8.75 -8.59 32.71
N VAL A 140 -9.18 -8.02 31.57
CA VAL A 140 -9.62 -6.62 31.51
C VAL A 140 -10.90 -6.39 32.31
N PHE A 141 -11.83 -7.37 32.32
CA PHE A 141 -13.03 -7.29 33.13
C PHE A 141 -12.70 -7.27 34.63
N LYS A 142 -11.74 -8.07 35.10
CA LYS A 142 -11.30 -8.09 36.50
C LYS A 142 -10.70 -6.76 36.95
N GLU A 143 -9.98 -6.08 36.06
CA GLU A 143 -9.40 -4.75 36.32
C GLU A 143 -10.42 -3.61 36.20
N SER A 144 -11.61 -3.89 35.66
CA SER A 144 -12.67 -2.90 35.47
C SER A 144 -13.56 -2.67 36.70
N ALA A 145 -13.99 -1.42 36.88
CA ALA A 145 -14.97 -0.98 37.86
C ALA A 145 -16.31 -0.56 37.21
N SER A 146 -17.32 -0.29 38.03
CA SER A 146 -18.62 0.24 37.58
C SER A 146 -18.56 1.68 37.06
N THR A 147 -17.49 2.41 37.32
CA THR A 147 -17.26 3.78 36.86
C THR A 147 -16.34 3.87 35.64
N THR A 148 -15.58 2.81 35.36
CA THR A 148 -14.62 2.77 34.26
C THR A 148 -15.26 2.10 33.04
N PRO A 149 -15.51 2.82 31.94
CA PRO A 149 -16.03 2.21 30.73
C PRO A 149 -15.01 1.29 30.07
N LEU A 150 -15.50 0.21 29.47
CA LEU A 150 -14.75 -0.74 28.67
C LEU A 150 -14.95 -0.41 27.19
N ILE A 151 -13.87 -0.20 26.45
CA ILE A 151 -13.91 0.34 25.09
C ILE A 151 -13.22 -0.62 24.14
N PHE A 152 -13.99 -1.16 23.21
CA PHE A 152 -13.47 -1.86 22.04
C PHE A 152 -13.14 -0.84 20.95
N VAL A 153 -11.84 -0.70 20.69
CA VAL A 153 -11.33 0.03 19.53
C VAL A 153 -11.27 -0.96 18.37
N LEU A 154 -12.15 -0.76 17.40
CA LEU A 154 -12.32 -1.68 16.28
C LEU A 154 -11.37 -1.33 15.14
N SER A 155 -10.84 -2.36 14.50
CA SER A 155 -10.33 -2.25 13.14
C SER A 155 -11.47 -2.44 12.14
N PRO A 156 -11.41 -1.82 10.95
CA PRO A 156 -12.41 -2.04 9.91
C PRO A 156 -12.59 -3.53 9.59
N GLY A 157 -13.84 -3.96 9.46
CA GLY A 157 -14.21 -5.37 9.22
C GLY A 157 -14.20 -6.29 10.45
N THR A 158 -14.00 -5.77 11.66
CA THR A 158 -14.09 -6.54 12.93
C THR A 158 -15.35 -6.19 13.73
N ASP A 159 -15.94 -7.19 14.41
CA ASP A 159 -17.08 -7.01 15.31
C ASP A 159 -16.93 -7.87 16.58
N PRO A 160 -16.77 -7.26 17.77
CA PRO A 160 -16.67 -7.98 19.06
C PRO A 160 -17.98 -8.48 19.62
N ALA A 161 -19.12 -8.15 19.00
CA ALA A 161 -20.42 -8.40 19.62
C ALA A 161 -20.58 -9.88 20.01
N ALA A 162 -20.21 -10.80 19.10
CA ALA A 162 -20.27 -12.23 19.35
C ALA A 162 -19.40 -12.67 20.54
N ASP A 163 -18.17 -12.16 20.63
CA ASP A 163 -17.24 -12.48 21.73
C ASP A 163 -17.77 -11.95 23.07
N LEU A 164 -18.33 -10.74 23.08
CA LEU A 164 -18.95 -10.15 24.27
C LEU A 164 -20.21 -10.92 24.71
N TYR A 165 -21.05 -11.37 23.78
CA TYR A 165 -22.23 -12.18 24.12
C TYR A 165 -21.84 -13.51 24.73
N LYS A 166 -20.84 -14.19 24.16
CA LYS A 166 -20.29 -15.43 24.72
C LYS A 166 -19.70 -15.20 26.11
N PHE A 167 -18.93 -14.12 26.29
CA PHE A 167 -18.38 -13.76 27.59
C PHE A 167 -19.48 -13.46 28.63
N ALA A 168 -20.57 -12.80 28.21
CA ALA A 168 -21.72 -12.56 29.08
C ALA A 168 -22.44 -13.87 29.45
N GLU A 169 -22.46 -14.89 28.59
CA GLU A 169 -22.95 -16.23 28.93
C GLU A 169 -22.08 -16.92 29.97
N GLU A 170 -20.75 -16.90 29.77
CA GLU A 170 -19.78 -17.46 30.72
C GLU A 170 -19.90 -16.80 32.11
N MET A 171 -20.10 -15.48 32.15
CA MET A 171 -20.33 -14.71 33.38
C MET A 171 -21.77 -14.81 33.92
N LYS A 172 -22.68 -15.52 33.24
CA LYS A 172 -24.13 -15.63 33.58
C LYS A 172 -24.87 -14.27 33.58
N PHE A 173 -24.38 -13.31 32.80
CA PHE A 173 -24.94 -11.97 32.62
C PHE A 173 -25.74 -11.77 31.32
N SER A 174 -25.92 -12.78 30.47
CA SER A 174 -26.60 -12.64 29.17
C SER A 174 -28.00 -12.02 29.27
N LYS A 175 -28.80 -12.42 30.27
CA LYS A 175 -30.15 -11.85 30.50
C LYS A 175 -30.12 -10.42 31.08
N LYS A 176 -28.96 -9.98 31.58
CA LYS A 176 -28.70 -8.67 32.17
C LYS A 176 -27.86 -7.76 31.27
N LEU A 177 -27.52 -8.22 30.06
CA LEU A 177 -26.85 -7.43 29.04
C LEU A 177 -27.90 -6.80 28.13
N SER A 178 -27.81 -5.50 27.89
CA SER A 178 -28.65 -4.79 26.95
C SER A 178 -27.75 -4.06 25.95
N ALA A 179 -27.97 -4.32 24.66
CA ALA A 179 -27.21 -3.71 23.58
C ALA A 179 -28.07 -2.71 22.81
N ILE A 180 -27.44 -1.64 22.32
CA ILE A 180 -28.04 -0.69 21.38
C ILE A 180 -26.96 -0.25 20.39
N SER A 181 -27.29 -0.30 19.10
CA SER A 181 -26.44 0.27 18.06
C SER A 181 -26.74 1.76 17.92
N LEU A 182 -25.73 2.59 18.15
CA LEU A 182 -25.86 4.03 18.09
C LEU A 182 -25.92 4.49 16.64
N GLY A 183 -26.92 5.31 16.36
CA GLY A 183 -27.16 5.95 15.07
C GLY A 183 -28.05 7.17 15.29
N GLN A 184 -28.53 7.77 14.20
CA GLN A 184 -29.34 8.98 14.27
C GLN A 184 -30.59 8.76 15.15
N GLY A 185 -30.75 9.58 16.19
CA GLY A 185 -31.93 9.57 17.08
C GLY A 185 -31.91 8.56 18.23
N GLN A 186 -30.88 7.71 18.38
CA GLN A 186 -30.85 6.69 19.46
C GLN A 186 -30.37 7.21 20.83
N GLY A 187 -29.82 8.42 20.91
CA GLY A 187 -29.22 8.99 22.12
C GLY A 187 -30.12 8.98 23.37
N PRO A 188 -31.38 9.48 23.31
CA PRO A 188 -32.27 9.48 24.48
C PRO A 188 -32.60 8.08 25.00
N ARG A 189 -32.73 7.09 24.10
CA ARG A 189 -32.98 5.69 24.47
C ARG A 189 -31.75 5.08 25.13
N ALA A 190 -30.56 5.39 24.61
CA ALA A 190 -29.29 4.95 25.20
C ALA A 190 -29.11 5.54 26.61
N GLU A 191 -29.43 6.81 26.83
CA GLU A 191 -29.38 7.44 28.15
C GLU A 191 -30.34 6.78 29.16
N ALA A 192 -31.60 6.54 28.78
CA ALA A 192 -32.57 5.87 29.64
C ALA A 192 -32.11 4.43 30.00
N MET A 193 -31.53 3.72 29.03
CA MET A 193 -30.95 2.39 29.23
C MET A 193 -29.79 2.42 30.23
N MET A 194 -28.87 3.38 30.09
CA MET A 194 -27.73 3.56 30.98
C MET A 194 -28.18 3.86 32.42
N ARG A 195 -29.09 4.83 32.61
CA ARG A 195 -29.62 5.17 33.95
C ARG A 195 -30.27 3.97 34.64
N SER A 196 -31.12 3.23 33.92
CA SER A 196 -31.75 2.02 34.48
C SER A 196 -30.74 0.92 34.80
N ALA A 197 -29.70 0.77 33.99
CA ALA A 197 -28.66 -0.22 34.22
C ALA A 197 -27.76 0.12 35.41
N MET A 198 -27.48 1.41 35.64
CA MET A 198 -26.73 1.89 36.81
C MET A 198 -27.45 1.57 38.12
N GLU A 199 -28.78 1.65 38.16
CA GLU A 199 -29.59 1.31 39.34
C GLU A 199 -29.72 -0.20 39.54
N ARG A 200 -29.91 -0.96 38.45
CA ARG A 200 -30.23 -2.40 38.50
C ARG A 200 -29.03 -3.34 38.39
N GLY A 201 -27.83 -2.82 38.18
CA GLY A 201 -26.63 -3.64 38.01
C GLY A 201 -26.62 -4.44 36.72
N LYS A 202 -26.93 -3.79 35.59
CA LYS A 202 -26.94 -4.43 34.27
C LYS A 202 -25.73 -4.02 33.45
N TRP A 203 -25.42 -4.79 32.41
CA TRP A 203 -24.40 -4.42 31.44
C TRP A 203 -25.07 -3.70 30.27
N VAL A 204 -24.43 -2.64 29.80
CA VAL A 204 -24.89 -1.88 28.65
C VAL A 204 -23.83 -1.92 27.58
N PHE A 205 -24.23 -2.25 26.35
CA PHE A 205 -23.34 -2.33 25.20
C PHE A 205 -23.77 -1.34 24.11
N PHE A 206 -22.98 -0.29 23.94
CA PHE A 206 -23.19 0.73 22.91
C PHE A 206 -22.30 0.42 21.71
N GLN A 207 -22.94 0.05 20.60
CA GLN A 207 -22.24 -0.25 19.36
C GLN A 207 -22.12 1.00 18.48
N ASN A 208 -21.07 1.05 17.66
CA ASN A 208 -20.84 2.07 16.64
C ASN A 208 -20.87 3.53 17.15
N CYS A 209 -20.23 3.82 18.28
CA CYS A 209 -20.23 5.16 18.88
C CYS A 209 -19.76 6.27 17.93
N HIS A 210 -18.79 5.99 17.05
CA HIS A 210 -18.33 6.89 15.99
C HIS A 210 -19.43 7.35 15.02
N LEU A 211 -20.55 6.64 14.89
CA LEU A 211 -21.69 7.01 14.03
C LEU A 211 -22.68 7.98 14.71
N ALA A 212 -22.49 8.28 16.00
CA ALA A 212 -23.37 9.19 16.77
C ALA A 212 -22.60 10.39 17.38
N PRO A 213 -21.89 11.19 16.57
CA PRO A 213 -21.01 12.22 17.10
C PRO A 213 -21.72 13.36 17.83
N SER A 214 -22.96 13.67 17.44
CA SER A 214 -23.76 14.69 18.10
C SER A 214 -24.13 14.33 19.55
N TRP A 215 -24.12 13.04 19.90
CA TRP A 215 -24.46 12.56 21.25
C TRP A 215 -23.24 12.27 22.11
N MET A 216 -22.04 12.16 21.52
CA MET A 216 -20.81 11.87 22.25
C MET A 216 -20.52 12.83 23.43
N PRO A 217 -20.72 14.15 23.31
CA PRO A 217 -20.54 15.06 24.46
C PRO A 217 -21.54 14.81 25.61
N SER A 218 -22.75 14.33 25.29
CA SER A 218 -23.72 13.96 26.31
C SER A 218 -23.34 12.66 27.01
N LEU A 219 -22.83 11.68 26.26
CA LEU A 219 -22.30 10.44 26.82
C LEU A 219 -21.12 10.70 27.77
N GLU A 220 -20.21 11.61 27.39
CA GLU A 220 -19.10 12.06 28.24
C GLU A 220 -19.61 12.58 29.59
N ARG A 221 -20.57 13.52 29.58
CA ARG A 221 -21.18 14.04 30.82
C ARG A 221 -21.88 12.95 31.65
N LEU A 222 -22.54 11.98 31.00
CA LEU A 222 -23.19 10.87 31.69
C LEU A 222 -22.18 9.96 32.40
N ILE A 223 -21.03 9.71 31.80
CA ILE A 223 -19.97 8.89 32.40
C ILE A 223 -19.28 9.65 33.54
N GLU A 224 -18.98 10.94 33.35
CA GLU A 224 -18.35 11.77 34.40
C GLU A 224 -19.27 11.98 35.62
N SER A 225 -20.59 11.96 35.42
CA SER A 225 -21.58 12.11 36.49
C SER A 225 -21.92 10.81 37.22
N ILE A 226 -21.29 9.67 36.89
CA ILE A 226 -21.47 8.42 37.63
C ILE A 226 -20.93 8.60 39.05
N ASN A 227 -21.85 8.60 40.02
CA ASN A 227 -21.47 8.65 41.43
C ASN A 227 -21.04 7.25 41.91
N PRO A 228 -19.77 7.04 42.34
CA PRO A 228 -19.26 5.74 42.79
C PRO A 228 -20.04 5.13 43.95
N ASP A 229 -20.63 5.95 44.83
CA ASP A 229 -21.35 5.50 46.02
C ASP A 229 -22.78 5.06 45.72
N LYS A 230 -23.36 5.51 44.59
CA LYS A 230 -24.75 5.23 44.21
C LYS A 230 -24.89 4.19 43.10
N VAL A 231 -23.85 4.02 42.27
CA VAL A 231 -23.90 3.09 41.15
C VAL A 231 -23.82 1.64 41.64
N HIS A 232 -24.62 0.76 41.04
CA HIS A 232 -24.59 -0.66 41.36
C HIS A 232 -23.23 -1.28 40.99
N ARG A 233 -22.66 -2.10 41.87
CA ARG A 233 -21.31 -2.69 41.69
C ARG A 233 -21.17 -3.55 40.43
N ASP A 234 -22.23 -4.25 40.05
CA ASP A 234 -22.26 -5.10 38.84
C ASP A 234 -22.47 -4.33 37.52
N PHE A 235 -22.77 -3.02 37.57
CA PHE A 235 -22.94 -2.23 36.34
C PHE A 235 -21.64 -2.19 35.55
N ARG A 236 -21.72 -2.39 34.24
CA ARG A 236 -20.60 -2.25 33.31
C ARG A 236 -21.06 -1.60 32.02
N LEU A 237 -20.27 -0.65 31.53
CA LEU A 237 -20.50 0.05 30.27
C LEU A 237 -19.48 -0.41 29.23
N TRP A 238 -19.96 -1.00 28.15
CA TRP A 238 -19.18 -1.47 27.02
C TRP A 238 -19.45 -0.56 25.81
N LEU A 239 -18.40 -0.06 25.18
CA LEU A 239 -18.47 0.83 24.02
C LEU A 239 -17.70 0.21 22.86
N THR A 240 -18.21 0.30 21.63
CA THR A 240 -17.41 0.02 20.43
C THR A 240 -17.27 1.25 19.57
N SER A 241 -16.06 1.51 19.07
CA SER A 241 -15.85 2.57 18.10
C SER A 241 -14.68 2.25 17.18
N LEU A 242 -14.79 2.64 15.91
CA LEU A 242 -13.60 2.91 15.10
C LEU A 242 -12.87 4.13 15.69
N PRO A 243 -11.53 4.22 15.54
CA PRO A 243 -10.78 5.43 15.86
C PRO A 243 -11.40 6.65 15.16
N SER A 244 -11.79 7.66 15.94
CA SER A 244 -12.43 8.86 15.41
C SER A 244 -12.08 10.07 16.27
N ASN A 245 -11.77 11.19 15.61
CA ASN A 245 -11.48 12.48 16.26
C ASN A 245 -12.70 13.05 17.00
N GLN A 246 -13.89 12.48 16.76
CA GLN A 246 -15.14 12.90 17.38
C GLN A 246 -15.45 12.12 18.66
N PHE A 247 -14.70 11.04 18.94
CA PHE A 247 -14.88 10.27 20.18
C PHE A 247 -14.25 11.04 21.37
N PRO A 248 -14.94 11.18 22.51
CA PRO A 248 -14.47 12.03 23.60
C PRO A 248 -13.15 11.55 24.21
N VAL A 249 -12.22 12.50 24.39
CA VAL A 249 -10.88 12.21 24.92
C VAL A 249 -10.94 11.78 26.39
N SER A 250 -11.83 12.34 27.20
CA SER A 250 -12.02 11.99 28.61
C SER A 250 -12.42 10.52 28.79
N ILE A 251 -13.36 10.02 27.97
CA ILE A 251 -13.80 8.63 27.98
C ILE A 251 -12.63 7.72 27.59
N LEU A 252 -11.83 8.11 26.59
CA LEU A 252 -10.62 7.35 26.21
C LEU A 252 -9.56 7.38 27.31
N GLN A 253 -9.35 8.49 28.01
CA GLN A 253 -8.36 8.58 29.07
C GLN A 253 -8.75 7.74 30.29
N ASN A 254 -10.01 7.83 30.71
CA ASN A 254 -10.53 7.19 31.93
C ASN A 254 -11.04 5.76 31.71
N GLY A 255 -11.23 5.34 30.46
CA GLY A 255 -11.68 3.99 30.10
C GLY A 255 -10.56 2.96 29.96
N SER A 256 -10.94 1.69 30.05
CA SER A 256 -10.09 0.55 29.69
C SER A 256 -10.27 0.24 28.21
N LYS A 257 -9.17 0.26 27.44
CA LYS A 257 -9.20 0.16 25.97
C LYS A 257 -8.68 -1.21 25.54
N MET A 258 -9.40 -1.84 24.64
CA MET A 258 -9.02 -3.10 24.01
C MET A 258 -9.09 -2.92 22.51
N THR A 259 -7.97 -3.14 21.83
CA THR A 259 -7.90 -3.11 20.37
C THR A 259 -8.24 -4.48 19.82
N ILE A 260 -9.21 -4.53 18.91
CA ILE A 260 -9.55 -5.75 18.18
C ILE A 260 -9.12 -5.55 16.74
N GLU A 261 -8.09 -6.31 16.39
CA GLU A 261 -7.51 -6.32 15.06
C GLU A 261 -7.82 -7.67 14.39
N PRO A 262 -8.02 -7.69 13.06
CA PRO A 262 -8.08 -8.96 12.35
C PRO A 262 -6.75 -9.71 12.54
N PRO A 263 -6.79 -11.05 12.68
CA PRO A 263 -5.58 -11.83 12.81
C PRO A 263 -4.69 -11.64 11.58
N ARG A 264 -3.41 -11.34 11.80
CA ARG A 264 -2.42 -11.22 10.72
C ARG A 264 -1.87 -12.58 10.36
N GLY A 265 -1.83 -12.87 9.07
CA GLY A 265 -1.27 -14.07 8.47
C GLY A 265 -2.31 -15.15 8.15
N VAL A 266 -2.03 -15.98 7.14
CA VAL A 266 -2.96 -17.04 6.69
C VAL A 266 -3.25 -18.03 7.82
N LYS A 267 -2.21 -18.40 8.58
CA LYS A 267 -2.32 -19.28 9.75
C LYS A 267 -3.33 -18.79 10.77
N ALA A 268 -3.23 -17.53 11.20
CA ALA A 268 -4.07 -16.98 12.25
C ALA A 268 -5.52 -16.82 11.78
N ASN A 269 -5.72 -16.42 10.51
CA ASN A 269 -7.04 -16.39 9.87
C ASN A 269 -7.70 -17.78 9.84
N LEU A 270 -6.97 -18.81 9.38
CA LEU A 270 -7.48 -20.19 9.36
C LEU A 270 -7.81 -20.71 10.75
N LEU A 271 -6.95 -20.47 11.75
CA LEU A 271 -7.22 -20.88 13.14
C LEU A 271 -8.51 -20.24 13.64
N LYS A 272 -8.71 -18.94 13.41
CA LYS A 272 -9.92 -18.23 13.79
C LYS A 272 -11.16 -18.86 13.13
N SER A 273 -11.10 -19.16 11.83
CA SER A 273 -12.21 -19.79 11.12
C SER A 273 -12.52 -21.18 11.66
N TYR A 274 -11.52 -22.05 11.85
CA TYR A 274 -11.73 -23.44 12.28
C TYR A 274 -12.10 -23.58 13.75
N ILE A 275 -11.61 -22.71 14.65
CA ILE A 275 -12.00 -22.72 16.07
C ILE A 275 -13.51 -22.45 16.25
N SER A 276 -14.12 -21.72 15.30
CA SER A 276 -15.55 -21.43 15.32
C SER A 276 -16.44 -22.61 14.85
N LEU A 277 -15.85 -23.65 14.25
CA LEU A 277 -16.56 -24.81 13.72
C LEU A 277 -16.66 -25.94 14.74
N SER A 278 -17.62 -26.85 14.54
CA SER A 278 -17.76 -28.09 15.31
C SER A 278 -17.59 -29.33 14.43
N ASP A 279 -17.24 -30.47 15.03
CA ASP A 279 -17.16 -31.75 14.30
C ASP A 279 -18.50 -32.11 13.66
N ASP A 280 -19.61 -31.90 14.37
CA ASP A 280 -20.96 -32.11 13.84
C ASP A 280 -21.23 -31.29 12.58
N PHE A 281 -20.71 -30.06 12.52
CA PHE A 281 -20.84 -29.21 11.35
C PHE A 281 -20.04 -29.77 10.17
N LEU A 282 -18.83 -30.28 10.40
CA LEU A 282 -17.99 -30.88 9.35
C LEU A 282 -18.64 -32.13 8.73
N THR A 283 -19.42 -32.89 9.50
CA THR A 283 -20.12 -34.09 9.02
C THR A 283 -21.57 -33.84 8.58
N SER A 284 -22.04 -32.60 8.64
CA SER A 284 -23.45 -32.26 8.40
C SER A 284 -23.89 -32.26 6.92
N CYS A 285 -22.98 -32.53 5.97
CA CYS A 285 -23.25 -32.53 4.54
C CYS A 285 -23.27 -33.96 3.99
N SER A 286 -24.18 -34.23 3.05
CA SER A 286 -24.33 -35.52 2.36
C SER A 286 -23.03 -35.99 1.69
N LYS A 287 -22.26 -35.06 1.12
CA LYS A 287 -20.94 -35.28 0.49
C LYS A 287 -19.82 -34.79 1.41
N THR A 288 -19.60 -35.52 2.50
CA THR A 288 -18.73 -35.07 3.59
C THR A 288 -17.28 -34.86 3.16
N SER A 289 -16.71 -35.73 2.32
CA SER A 289 -15.34 -35.60 1.83
C SER A 289 -15.13 -34.33 1.01
N GLU A 290 -16.01 -34.11 0.05
CA GLU A 290 -15.97 -32.99 -0.89
C GLU A 290 -16.23 -31.67 -0.16
N PHE A 291 -17.16 -31.67 0.79
CA PHE A 291 -17.41 -30.51 1.65
C PHE A 291 -16.18 -30.14 2.46
N LYS A 292 -15.54 -31.10 3.15
CA LYS A 292 -14.32 -30.83 3.94
C LYS A 292 -13.16 -30.30 3.09
N ALA A 293 -12.95 -30.89 1.91
CA ALA A 293 -11.90 -30.47 0.98
C ALA A 293 -12.13 -29.04 0.44
N LEU A 294 -13.35 -28.74 0.01
CA LEU A 294 -13.72 -27.41 -0.51
C LEU A 294 -13.81 -26.35 0.60
N LEU A 295 -14.17 -26.75 1.83
CA LEU A 295 -14.19 -25.86 2.99
C LEU A 295 -12.79 -25.37 3.34
N LEU A 296 -11.79 -26.26 3.40
CA LEU A 296 -10.40 -25.85 3.62
C LEU A 296 -9.93 -24.90 2.52
N SER A 297 -10.26 -25.22 1.27
CA SER A 297 -9.93 -24.40 0.11
C SER A 297 -10.54 -22.99 0.19
N LEU A 298 -11.81 -22.89 0.58
CA LEU A 298 -12.52 -21.62 0.74
C LEU A 298 -11.95 -20.80 1.91
N CYS A 299 -11.62 -21.43 3.03
CA CYS A 299 -10.99 -20.75 4.16
C CYS A 299 -9.57 -20.26 3.79
N LEU A 300 -8.81 -21.04 3.04
CA LEU A 300 -7.51 -20.62 2.49
C LEU A 300 -7.65 -19.45 1.52
N PHE A 301 -8.64 -19.49 0.60
CA PHE A 301 -8.96 -18.37 -0.28
C PHE A 301 -9.31 -17.11 0.50
N HIS A 302 -10.12 -17.22 1.56
CA HIS A 302 -10.47 -16.07 2.39
C HIS A 302 -9.24 -15.47 3.08
N GLY A 303 -8.39 -16.30 3.70
CA GLY A 303 -7.12 -15.86 4.28
C GLY A 303 -6.20 -15.23 3.23
N ASN A 304 -6.17 -15.79 2.02
CA ASN A 304 -5.42 -15.26 0.89
C ASN A 304 -5.90 -13.86 0.51
N ALA A 305 -7.20 -13.67 0.30
CA ALA A 305 -7.80 -12.40 -0.09
C ALA A 305 -7.59 -11.32 1.00
N LEU A 306 -7.70 -11.67 2.28
CA LEU A 306 -7.44 -10.76 3.40
C LEU A 306 -5.99 -10.31 3.47
N GLU A 307 -5.05 -11.26 3.41
CA GLU A 307 -3.62 -10.98 3.54
C GLU A 307 -3.04 -10.34 2.28
N ARG A 308 -3.60 -10.64 1.09
CA ARG A 308 -3.13 -10.05 -0.16
C ARG A 308 -3.24 -8.52 -0.17
N ARG A 309 -4.20 -7.94 0.57
CA ARG A 309 -4.33 -6.49 0.77
C ARG A 309 -3.08 -5.82 1.35
N LYS A 310 -2.26 -6.54 2.13
CA LYS A 310 -1.06 -5.97 2.75
C LYS A 310 -0.03 -5.51 1.73
N PHE A 311 -0.03 -6.12 0.54
CA PHE A 311 0.87 -5.75 -0.56
C PHE A 311 0.45 -4.48 -1.31
N GLY A 312 -0.61 -3.79 -0.87
CA GLY A 312 -1.10 -2.58 -1.52
C GLY A 312 -1.46 -2.84 -2.99
N PRO A 313 -1.10 -1.95 -3.93
CA PRO A 313 -1.45 -2.03 -5.35
C PRO A 313 -0.96 -3.29 -6.09
N LEU A 314 0.06 -3.99 -5.57
CA LEU A 314 0.49 -5.31 -6.08
C LEU A 314 -0.51 -6.42 -5.76
N GLY A 315 -1.18 -6.29 -4.61
CA GLY A 315 -2.24 -7.19 -4.19
C GLY A 315 -3.57 -6.87 -4.85
N PHE A 316 -4.10 -5.69 -4.52
CA PHE A 316 -5.30 -5.08 -5.09
C PHE A 316 -5.08 -3.57 -5.22
N ASN A 317 -5.53 -2.95 -6.31
CA ASN A 317 -5.43 -1.51 -6.53
C ASN A 317 -6.14 -0.74 -5.39
N ILE A 318 -7.28 -1.26 -4.92
CA ILE A 318 -8.04 -0.69 -3.80
C ILE A 318 -8.01 -1.65 -2.60
N PRO A 319 -7.78 -1.14 -1.36
CA PRO A 319 -7.75 -1.98 -0.16
C PRO A 319 -9.17 -2.38 0.28
N TYR A 320 -9.74 -3.40 -0.36
CA TYR A 320 -11.08 -3.89 -0.04
C TYR A 320 -11.18 -4.51 1.36
N GLU A 321 -12.36 -4.40 1.96
CA GLU A 321 -12.66 -4.97 3.27
C GLU A 321 -13.53 -6.22 3.12
N PHE A 322 -12.88 -7.39 3.15
CA PHE A 322 -13.56 -8.67 3.28
C PHE A 322 -13.79 -9.01 4.75
N THR A 323 -14.92 -9.63 5.05
CA THR A 323 -15.38 -9.89 6.42
C THR A 323 -15.66 -11.38 6.64
N ASP A 324 -15.71 -11.78 7.92
CA ASP A 324 -16.14 -13.13 8.31
C ASP A 324 -17.60 -13.42 7.89
N GLY A 325 -18.41 -12.36 7.67
CA GLY A 325 -19.75 -12.49 7.11
C GLY A 325 -19.74 -13.05 5.68
N ASP A 326 -18.83 -12.54 4.84
CA ASP A 326 -18.71 -12.97 3.45
C ASP A 326 -18.28 -14.45 3.37
N LEU A 327 -17.34 -14.87 4.24
CA LEU A 327 -16.92 -16.27 4.37
C LEU A 327 -18.09 -17.16 4.82
N ARG A 328 -18.83 -16.77 5.87
CA ARG A 328 -19.95 -17.57 6.39
C ARG A 328 -21.07 -17.77 5.38
N ILE A 329 -21.37 -16.76 4.57
CA ILE A 329 -22.34 -16.87 3.47
C ILE A 329 -21.82 -17.86 2.42
N CYS A 330 -20.55 -17.77 2.03
CA CYS A 330 -19.95 -18.69 1.08
C CYS A 330 -19.95 -20.14 1.58
N ILE A 331 -19.64 -20.37 2.87
CA ILE A 331 -19.70 -21.71 3.49
C ILE A 331 -21.13 -22.26 3.45
N SER A 332 -22.13 -21.42 3.76
CA SER A 332 -23.54 -21.81 3.76
C SER A 332 -24.01 -22.17 2.35
N GLN A 333 -23.65 -21.36 1.36
CA GLN A 333 -23.94 -21.63 -0.05
C GLN A 333 -23.23 -22.89 -0.55
N LEU A 334 -21.97 -23.11 -0.17
CA LEU A 334 -21.23 -24.33 -0.48
C LEU A 334 -21.97 -25.57 0.02
N LYS A 335 -22.39 -25.57 1.29
CA LYS A 335 -23.17 -26.68 1.87
C LYS A 335 -24.51 -26.88 1.17
N MET A 336 -25.24 -25.80 0.88
CA MET A 336 -26.52 -25.84 0.17
C MET A 336 -26.36 -26.48 -1.21
N PHE A 337 -25.44 -25.98 -2.03
CA PHE A 337 -25.23 -26.49 -3.40
C PHE A 337 -24.72 -27.93 -3.43
N LEU A 338 -23.87 -28.35 -2.49
CA LEU A 338 -23.42 -29.73 -2.43
C LEU A 338 -24.53 -30.72 -2.06
N ASN A 339 -25.53 -30.28 -1.29
CA ASN A 339 -26.69 -31.09 -0.94
C ASN A 339 -27.76 -31.13 -2.04
N GLU A 340 -27.96 -30.04 -2.78
CA GLU A 340 -29.00 -29.94 -3.81
C GLU A 340 -28.60 -30.61 -5.13
N TYR A 341 -27.34 -30.46 -5.55
CA TYR A 341 -26.87 -30.94 -6.85
C TYR A 341 -26.21 -32.32 -6.73
N ALA A 342 -26.41 -33.19 -7.72
CA ALA A 342 -25.74 -34.50 -7.80
C ALA A 342 -24.23 -34.36 -8.09
N ASP A 343 -23.86 -33.44 -8.97
CA ASP A 343 -22.46 -33.08 -9.27
C ASP A 343 -22.07 -31.76 -8.60
N ILE A 344 -20.78 -31.50 -8.43
CA ILE A 344 -20.28 -30.25 -7.83
C ILE A 344 -20.41 -29.11 -8.86
N PRO A 345 -21.23 -28.08 -8.61
CA PRO A 345 -21.46 -27.02 -9.58
C PRO A 345 -20.37 -25.94 -9.50
N TYR A 346 -19.13 -26.26 -9.92
CA TYR A 346 -17.98 -25.34 -9.84
C TYR A 346 -18.23 -23.97 -10.47
N LYS A 347 -18.96 -23.91 -11.60
CA LYS A 347 -19.29 -22.63 -12.26
C LYS A 347 -20.17 -21.75 -11.37
N VAL A 348 -21.15 -22.35 -10.70
CA VAL A 348 -22.05 -21.64 -9.78
C VAL A 348 -21.28 -21.19 -8.55
N LEU A 349 -20.49 -22.07 -7.94
CA LEU A 349 -19.67 -21.75 -6.77
C LEU A 349 -18.67 -20.61 -7.05
N LYS A 350 -17.99 -20.65 -8.20
CA LYS A 350 -17.08 -19.58 -8.63
C LYS A 350 -17.82 -18.26 -8.85
N TYR A 351 -19.00 -18.30 -9.45
CA TYR A 351 -19.81 -17.10 -9.69
C TYR A 351 -20.36 -16.51 -8.39
N THR A 352 -20.94 -17.31 -7.50
CA THR A 352 -21.53 -16.80 -6.25
C THR A 352 -20.47 -16.29 -5.28
N ALA A 353 -19.37 -17.02 -5.09
CA ALA A 353 -18.29 -16.54 -4.24
C ALA A 353 -17.53 -15.37 -4.90
N GLY A 354 -17.17 -15.49 -6.17
CA GLY A 354 -16.29 -14.56 -6.86
C GLY A 354 -16.95 -13.29 -7.37
N GLU A 355 -18.12 -13.35 -8.01
CA GLU A 355 -18.79 -12.17 -8.58
C GLU A 355 -19.76 -11.50 -7.61
N ILE A 356 -20.46 -12.29 -6.78
CA ILE A 356 -21.54 -11.78 -5.91
C ILE A 356 -21.01 -11.45 -4.51
N ASN A 357 -20.47 -12.43 -3.79
CA ASN A 357 -20.12 -12.24 -2.37
C ASN A 357 -18.86 -11.40 -2.21
N TYR A 358 -17.72 -11.87 -2.72
CA TYR A 358 -16.46 -11.12 -2.66
C TYR A 358 -16.43 -10.03 -3.75
N GLY A 359 -16.80 -10.37 -4.99
CA GLY A 359 -16.84 -9.43 -6.12
C GLY A 359 -17.87 -8.31 -5.98
N GLY A 360 -18.92 -8.49 -5.18
CA GLY A 360 -19.85 -7.41 -4.85
C GLY A 360 -19.21 -6.27 -4.05
N ARG A 361 -18.08 -6.53 -3.39
CA ARG A 361 -17.27 -5.50 -2.70
C ARG A 361 -16.20 -4.88 -3.58
N VAL A 362 -15.87 -5.53 -4.69
CA VAL A 362 -14.78 -5.14 -5.60
C VAL A 362 -15.34 -4.19 -6.66
N THR A 363 -14.84 -2.96 -6.64
CA THR A 363 -15.31 -1.87 -7.51
C THR A 363 -14.47 -1.69 -8.78
N ASP A 364 -13.21 -2.12 -8.78
CA ASP A 364 -12.31 -2.00 -9.93
C ASP A 364 -12.31 -3.29 -10.76
N ASP A 365 -12.42 -3.16 -12.09
CA ASP A 365 -12.52 -4.31 -12.99
C ASP A 365 -11.22 -5.13 -13.05
N TRP A 366 -10.05 -4.48 -12.87
CA TRP A 366 -8.76 -5.19 -12.84
C TRP A 366 -8.60 -5.99 -11.56
N ASP A 367 -9.06 -5.44 -10.42
CA ASP A 367 -9.12 -6.18 -9.17
C ASP A 367 -10.16 -7.30 -9.22
N ARG A 368 -11.30 -7.11 -9.89
CA ARG A 368 -12.32 -8.17 -10.13
C ARG A 368 -11.73 -9.29 -10.99
N ARG A 369 -10.98 -8.96 -12.04
CA ARG A 369 -10.22 -9.93 -12.84
C ARG A 369 -9.22 -10.69 -11.96
N CYS A 370 -8.53 -10.00 -11.04
CA CYS A 370 -7.58 -10.62 -10.11
C CYS A 370 -8.25 -11.63 -9.17
N ILE A 371 -9.30 -11.23 -8.45
CA ILE A 371 -9.96 -12.09 -7.46
C ILE A 371 -10.58 -13.34 -8.09
N MET A 372 -11.17 -13.22 -9.29
CA MET A 372 -11.71 -14.37 -10.02
C MET A 372 -10.62 -15.36 -10.43
N ASN A 373 -9.44 -14.87 -10.83
CA ASN A 373 -8.30 -15.71 -11.17
C ASN A 373 -7.69 -16.43 -9.98
N ILE A 374 -7.69 -15.78 -8.81
CA ILE A 374 -7.25 -16.38 -7.54
C ILE A 374 -8.25 -17.46 -7.12
N LEU A 375 -9.56 -17.15 -7.12
CA LEU A 375 -10.61 -18.08 -6.70
C LEU A 375 -10.61 -19.38 -7.53
N GLU A 376 -10.29 -19.30 -8.81
CA GLU A 376 -10.22 -20.47 -9.68
C GLU A 376 -9.13 -21.48 -9.29
N ASP A 377 -8.07 -21.05 -8.58
CA ASP A 377 -7.05 -21.96 -8.05
C ASP A 377 -7.58 -22.77 -6.85
N PHE A 378 -8.55 -22.21 -6.10
CA PHE A 378 -9.17 -22.83 -4.93
C PHE A 378 -10.45 -23.63 -5.26
N TYR A 379 -11.17 -23.25 -6.31
CA TYR A 379 -12.36 -23.98 -6.79
C TYR A 379 -12.09 -24.68 -8.12
N ARG A 380 -11.38 -25.80 -8.04
CA ARG A 380 -11.09 -26.71 -9.16
C ARG A 380 -11.19 -28.18 -8.75
N PRO A 381 -11.46 -29.11 -9.69
CA PRO A 381 -11.60 -30.53 -9.39
C PRO A 381 -10.38 -31.16 -8.70
N GLU A 382 -9.18 -30.67 -9.02
CA GLU A 382 -7.92 -31.19 -8.48
C GLU A 382 -7.78 -31.01 -6.97
N VAL A 383 -8.48 -30.03 -6.38
CA VAL A 383 -8.48 -29.79 -4.92
C VAL A 383 -9.04 -30.96 -4.13
N LEU A 384 -9.81 -31.84 -4.77
CA LEU A 384 -10.34 -33.05 -4.13
C LEU A 384 -9.28 -34.15 -3.95
N THR A 385 -8.13 -34.03 -4.63
CA THR A 385 -7.03 -34.99 -4.48
C THR A 385 -6.19 -34.69 -3.24
N GLN A 386 -5.75 -35.74 -2.53
CA GLN A 386 -5.01 -35.58 -1.27
C GLN A 386 -3.60 -35.01 -1.47
N ASP A 387 -3.01 -35.18 -2.65
CA ASP A 387 -1.69 -34.67 -3.00
C ASP A 387 -1.73 -33.23 -3.55
N PHE A 388 -2.90 -32.60 -3.58
CA PHE A 388 -3.05 -31.25 -4.08
C PHE A 388 -2.29 -30.25 -3.20
N SER A 389 -1.47 -29.41 -3.82
CA SER A 389 -0.83 -28.28 -3.16
C SER A 389 -1.31 -26.95 -3.72
N TYR A 390 -1.61 -26.03 -2.80
CA TYR A 390 -1.99 -24.65 -3.09
C TYR A 390 -0.77 -23.76 -3.37
N SER A 391 0.44 -24.24 -3.06
CA SER A 391 1.70 -23.53 -3.23
C SER A 391 2.75 -24.47 -3.85
N GLU A 392 3.57 -23.97 -4.77
CA GLU A 392 4.78 -24.62 -5.30
C GLU A 392 5.71 -25.21 -4.21
N SER A 393 5.80 -24.59 -3.03
CA SER A 393 6.60 -25.05 -1.88
C SER A 393 6.02 -26.26 -1.14
N GLY A 394 4.76 -26.65 -1.39
CA GLY A 394 4.15 -27.81 -0.73
C GLY A 394 3.71 -27.59 0.73
N ILE A 395 3.96 -26.40 1.30
CA ILE A 395 3.61 -26.07 2.70
C ILE A 395 2.09 -26.00 2.85
N TYR A 396 1.43 -25.29 1.93
CA TYR A 396 -0.02 -25.20 1.89
C TYR A 396 -0.55 -26.31 1.00
N ARG A 397 -1.05 -27.39 1.60
CA ARG A 397 -1.57 -28.55 0.90
C ARG A 397 -2.94 -28.98 1.39
N GLN A 398 -3.61 -29.78 0.58
CA GLN A 398 -4.79 -30.51 0.99
C GLN A 398 -4.41 -31.55 2.05
N ILE A 399 -5.32 -31.80 2.99
CA ILE A 399 -5.15 -32.84 4.01
C ILE A 399 -6.25 -33.89 3.89
N SER A 400 -6.03 -35.07 4.48
CA SER A 400 -7.01 -36.15 4.43
C SER A 400 -8.36 -35.71 5.00
N THR A 401 -9.43 -35.93 4.25
CA THR A 401 -10.80 -35.63 4.65
C THR A 401 -11.30 -36.53 5.79
N THR A 402 -10.53 -37.56 6.15
CA THR A 402 -10.79 -38.46 7.28
C THR A 402 -10.46 -37.83 8.63
N TYR A 403 -9.69 -36.73 8.68
CA TYR A 403 -9.38 -36.06 9.94
C TYR A 403 -10.62 -35.42 10.58
N ASP A 404 -10.59 -35.40 11.91
CA ASP A 404 -11.47 -34.63 12.79
C ASP A 404 -11.01 -33.17 12.87
N LEU A 405 -11.81 -32.30 13.50
CA LEU A 405 -11.50 -30.88 13.65
C LEU A 405 -10.12 -30.67 14.29
N ASN A 406 -9.73 -31.49 15.25
CA ASN A 406 -8.43 -31.40 15.91
C ASN A 406 -7.27 -31.67 14.94
N GLY A 407 -7.40 -32.65 14.04
CA GLY A 407 -6.43 -32.89 12.97
C GLY A 407 -6.25 -31.67 12.05
N TYR A 408 -7.34 -31.01 11.66
CA TYR A 408 -7.27 -29.75 10.90
C TYR A 408 -6.55 -28.65 11.69
N ILE A 409 -6.89 -28.47 12.98
CA ILE A 409 -6.27 -27.46 13.83
C ILE A 409 -4.76 -27.72 14.01
N GLN A 410 -4.33 -28.98 14.17
CA GLN A 410 -2.91 -29.34 14.27
C GLN A 410 -2.15 -29.01 12.99
N TYR A 411 -2.73 -29.32 11.83
CA TYR A 411 -2.16 -28.92 10.55
C TYR A 411 -2.01 -27.41 10.45
N ILE A 412 -3.05 -26.63 10.77
CA ILE A 412 -2.99 -25.17 10.72
C ILE A 412 -1.94 -24.64 11.70
N LYS A 413 -1.80 -25.22 12.89
CA LYS A 413 -0.74 -24.85 13.85
C LYS A 413 0.67 -25.12 13.35
N SER A 414 0.86 -26.09 12.44
CA SER A 414 2.16 -26.40 11.82
C SER A 414 2.60 -25.39 10.74
N LEU A 415 1.68 -24.57 10.24
CA LEU A 415 1.98 -23.55 9.22
C LEU A 415 2.97 -22.48 9.74
N PRO A 416 3.75 -21.84 8.86
CA PRO A 416 4.65 -20.76 9.24
C PRO A 416 3.89 -19.56 9.80
N LEU A 417 4.56 -18.78 10.66
CA LEU A 417 4.00 -17.53 11.19
C LEU A 417 4.00 -16.41 10.14
N ASN A 418 5.07 -16.35 9.34
CA ASN A 418 5.23 -15.41 8.23
C ASN A 418 4.89 -16.11 6.92
N ASP A 419 3.90 -15.58 6.20
CA ASP A 419 3.49 -16.16 4.92
C ASP A 419 4.51 -15.87 3.82
N ILE A 420 4.73 -16.88 2.96
CA ILE A 420 5.57 -16.75 1.77
C ILE A 420 4.72 -16.18 0.62
N PRO A 421 5.21 -15.24 -0.22
CA PRO A 421 4.42 -14.56 -1.26
C PRO A 421 3.76 -15.48 -2.27
N GLU A 422 4.35 -16.66 -2.43
CA GLU A 422 3.95 -17.73 -3.33
C GLU A 422 2.50 -18.18 -3.14
N ILE A 423 1.99 -18.26 -1.90
CA ILE A 423 0.56 -18.61 -1.66
C ILE A 423 -0.37 -17.56 -2.26
N PHE A 424 0.05 -16.30 -2.28
CA PHE A 424 -0.68 -15.21 -2.93
C PHE A 424 -0.47 -15.24 -4.45
N GLY A 425 0.46 -16.03 -4.99
CA GLY A 425 0.85 -15.98 -6.40
C GLY A 425 1.67 -14.73 -6.74
N LEU A 426 2.24 -14.07 -5.74
CA LEU A 426 3.15 -12.91 -5.89
C LEU A 426 4.61 -13.37 -5.94
N HIS A 427 5.45 -12.57 -6.57
CA HIS A 427 6.91 -12.77 -6.57
C HIS A 427 7.50 -12.40 -5.20
N ASP A 428 8.65 -12.96 -4.82
CA ASP A 428 9.30 -12.72 -3.52
C ASP A 428 9.63 -11.24 -3.27
N ASN A 429 9.86 -10.48 -4.34
CA ASN A 429 10.07 -9.03 -4.30
C ASN A 429 8.90 -8.27 -3.67
N ALA A 430 7.66 -8.80 -3.75
CA ALA A 430 6.51 -8.18 -3.11
C ALA A 430 6.66 -8.11 -1.58
N ASN A 431 7.28 -9.12 -0.96
CA ASN A 431 7.59 -9.08 0.47
C ASN A 431 8.63 -8.02 0.79
N ILE A 432 9.61 -7.79 -0.09
CA ILE A 432 10.63 -6.75 0.09
C ILE A 432 9.96 -5.37 0.06
N THR A 433 9.15 -5.08 -0.97
CA THR A 433 8.42 -3.81 -1.07
C THR A 433 7.51 -3.58 0.13
N PHE A 434 6.75 -4.60 0.53
CA PHE A 434 5.88 -4.53 1.70
C PHE A 434 6.66 -4.21 2.98
N ALA A 435 7.74 -4.95 3.25
CA ALA A 435 8.52 -4.78 4.46
C ALA A 435 9.32 -3.46 4.49
N GLN A 436 9.77 -2.95 3.34
CA GLN A 436 10.33 -1.61 3.23
C GLN A 436 9.29 -0.55 3.59
N ASN A 437 8.09 -0.63 3.00
CA ASN A 437 7.02 0.32 3.28
C ASN A 437 6.61 0.30 4.76
N GLU A 438 6.49 -0.88 5.37
CA GLU A 438 6.20 -1.02 6.80
C GLU A 438 7.31 -0.41 7.66
N THR A 439 8.58 -0.65 7.31
CA THR A 439 9.74 -0.07 7.99
C THR A 439 9.70 1.45 7.95
N PHE A 440 9.57 2.05 6.76
CA PHE A 440 9.57 3.51 6.63
C PHE A 440 8.32 4.16 7.24
N ALA A 441 7.16 3.50 7.20
CA ALA A 441 5.96 3.94 7.90
C ALA A 441 6.19 3.93 9.43
N LEU A 442 6.81 2.88 9.96
CA LEU A 442 7.17 2.79 11.37
C LEU A 442 8.15 3.88 11.78
N LEU A 443 9.21 4.11 11.01
CA LEU A 443 10.20 5.17 11.27
C LEU A 443 9.54 6.56 11.21
N GLY A 444 8.68 6.80 10.21
CA GLY A 444 7.90 8.02 10.08
C GLY A 444 6.96 8.26 11.27
N ALA A 445 6.28 7.22 11.76
CA ALA A 445 5.46 7.30 12.96
C ALA A 445 6.29 7.64 14.21
N ILE A 446 7.49 7.09 14.33
CA ILE A 446 8.42 7.44 15.42
C ILE A 446 8.85 8.90 15.33
N ILE A 447 9.11 9.44 14.14
CA ILE A 447 9.42 10.87 13.95
C ILE A 447 8.27 11.75 14.45
N GLN A 448 7.02 11.38 14.13
CA GLN A 448 5.84 12.14 14.56
C GLN A 448 5.66 12.14 16.09
N LEU A 449 6.09 11.08 16.77
CA LEU A 449 6.06 10.97 18.23
C LEU A 449 7.17 11.77 18.94
N GLN A 450 8.14 12.32 18.20
CA GLN A 450 9.20 13.12 18.81
C GLN A 450 8.71 14.51 19.21
N PRO A 451 9.20 15.06 20.34
CA PRO A 451 8.92 16.44 20.70
C PRO A 451 9.45 17.36 19.59
N LYS A 452 8.55 18.17 19.01
CA LYS A 452 8.87 19.16 17.96
C LYS A 452 9.76 20.30 18.46
N THR A 453 10.01 20.36 19.76
CA THR A 453 10.79 21.39 20.44
C THR A 453 12.09 20.80 20.98
N SER A 454 13.18 20.89 20.21
CA SER A 454 14.57 21.01 20.70
C SER A 454 15.60 20.91 19.57
N THR A 455 15.85 22.04 18.91
CA THR A 455 17.12 22.27 18.22
C THR A 455 17.53 23.73 18.40
N SER A 456 18.15 24.03 19.54
CA SER A 456 19.04 25.16 19.70
C SER A 456 20.33 24.86 18.92
N GLY A 457 20.42 25.30 17.66
CA GLY A 457 21.68 25.26 16.90
C GLY A 457 21.61 24.91 15.41
N GLY A 458 20.42 24.77 14.81
CA GLY A 458 20.26 24.63 13.35
C GLY A 458 19.90 25.96 12.68
N ARG A 459 20.16 26.08 11.37
CA ARG A 459 19.61 27.16 10.51
C ARG A 459 18.11 27.32 10.79
N GLY A 460 17.63 28.55 10.79
CA GLY A 460 16.22 28.84 11.03
C GLY A 460 15.35 28.12 10.00
N ARG A 461 14.21 27.56 10.42
CA ARG A 461 13.25 26.94 9.50
C ARG A 461 12.88 27.88 8.35
N GLU A 462 12.69 29.16 8.65
CA GLU A 462 12.38 30.20 7.67
C GLU A 462 13.51 30.42 6.67
N GLU A 463 14.76 30.40 7.13
CA GLU A 463 15.95 30.57 6.28
C GLU A 463 16.07 29.42 5.26
N LEU A 464 15.83 28.18 5.69
CA LEU A 464 15.86 27.01 4.79
C LEU A 464 14.71 27.02 3.77
N VAL A 465 13.51 27.45 4.19
CA VAL A 465 12.38 27.62 3.28
C VAL A 465 12.65 28.76 2.28
N GLU A 466 13.32 29.83 2.71
CA GLU A 466 13.70 30.95 1.84
C GLU A 466 14.75 30.52 0.78
N GLU A 467 15.78 29.79 1.20
CA GLU A 467 16.84 29.26 0.32
C GLU A 467 16.24 28.29 -0.72
N THR A 468 15.48 27.30 -0.28
CA THR A 468 14.83 26.33 -1.16
C THR A 468 13.85 27.00 -2.14
N SER A 469 13.07 27.97 -1.67
CA SER A 469 12.15 28.72 -2.53
C SER A 469 12.89 29.52 -3.61
N LYS A 470 13.99 30.18 -3.27
CA LYS A 470 14.82 30.93 -4.24
C LYS A 470 15.47 29.98 -5.25
N ASP A 471 15.93 28.83 -4.82
CA ASP A 471 16.58 27.86 -5.70
C ASP A 471 15.60 27.22 -6.68
N ILE A 472 14.38 26.90 -6.25
CA ILE A 472 13.32 26.43 -7.15
C ILE A 472 12.95 27.53 -8.14
N LEU A 473 12.75 28.76 -7.67
CA LEU A 473 12.38 29.88 -8.54
C LEU A 473 13.43 30.19 -9.61
N LYS A 474 14.72 29.96 -9.32
CA LYS A 474 15.81 30.10 -10.31
C LYS A 474 15.84 28.98 -11.35
N LYS A 475 15.41 27.77 -10.99
CA LYS A 475 15.46 26.59 -11.85
C LYS A 475 14.24 26.49 -12.76
N VAL A 476 13.07 26.87 -12.25
CA VAL A 476 11.80 26.77 -12.99
C VAL A 476 11.80 27.77 -14.15
N PRO A 477 11.59 27.33 -15.40
CA PRO A 477 11.59 28.20 -16.58
C PRO A 477 10.33 29.07 -16.62
N ASP A 478 10.41 30.17 -17.37
CA ASP A 478 9.28 31.06 -17.61
C ASP A 478 8.19 30.37 -18.46
N PRO A 479 6.91 30.78 -18.34
CA PRO A 479 5.83 30.24 -19.15
C PRO A 479 6.10 30.38 -20.65
N ILE A 480 5.83 29.31 -21.41
CA ILE A 480 6.05 29.27 -22.86
C ILE A 480 5.05 30.19 -23.56
N ASN A 481 5.49 30.98 -24.54
CA ASN A 481 4.60 31.88 -25.29
C ASN A 481 3.59 31.08 -26.15
N LEU A 482 2.34 31.03 -25.69
CA LEU A 482 1.25 30.30 -26.35
C LEU A 482 0.96 30.81 -27.78
N GLN A 483 1.11 32.12 -28.03
CA GLN A 483 0.80 32.70 -29.35
C GLN A 483 1.78 32.20 -30.40
N GLU A 484 3.07 32.15 -30.07
CA GLU A 484 4.11 31.62 -30.96
C GLU A 484 3.90 30.13 -31.25
N VAL A 485 3.53 29.34 -30.23
CA VAL A 485 3.24 27.92 -30.40
C VAL A 485 2.02 27.71 -31.30
N MET A 486 0.95 28.49 -31.12
CA MET A 486 -0.26 28.40 -31.96
C MET A 486 -0.01 28.83 -33.41
N LEU A 487 0.87 29.81 -33.64
CA LEU A 487 1.27 30.22 -34.98
C LEU A 487 2.12 29.13 -35.67
N LYS A 488 3.04 28.48 -34.94
CA LYS A 488 3.91 27.42 -35.47
C LYS A 488 3.19 26.09 -35.67
N TYR A 489 2.24 25.77 -34.79
CA TYR A 489 1.44 24.54 -34.80
C TYR A 489 -0.05 24.88 -34.79
N PRO A 490 -0.59 25.38 -35.92
CA PRO A 490 -2.00 25.71 -36.01
C PRO A 490 -2.88 24.46 -35.90
N VAL A 491 -4.14 24.69 -35.53
CA VAL A 491 -5.17 23.65 -35.52
C VAL A 491 -5.43 23.20 -36.94
N LEU A 492 -4.89 22.04 -37.31
CA LEU A 492 -5.04 21.46 -38.64
C LEU A 492 -5.91 20.22 -38.55
N TYR A 493 -6.80 20.07 -39.53
CA TYR A 493 -7.61 18.85 -39.64
C TYR A 493 -6.74 17.61 -39.87
N GLU A 494 -5.64 17.72 -40.60
CA GLU A 494 -4.77 16.57 -40.89
C GLU A 494 -3.83 16.19 -39.73
N GLU A 495 -3.60 17.10 -38.78
CA GLU A 495 -2.61 16.93 -37.70
C GLU A 495 -3.20 17.31 -36.33
N SER A 496 -3.88 16.35 -35.70
CA SER A 496 -4.39 16.47 -34.33
C SER A 496 -3.29 16.63 -33.28
N MET A 497 -2.04 16.23 -33.54
CA MET A 497 -0.97 16.37 -32.53
C MET A 497 -0.65 17.82 -32.20
N ASN A 498 -0.88 18.75 -33.13
CA ASN A 498 -0.73 20.19 -32.87
C ASN A 498 -1.67 20.63 -31.74
N THR A 499 -2.91 20.14 -31.75
CA THR A 499 -3.90 20.45 -30.71
C THR A 499 -3.51 19.88 -29.36
N VAL A 500 -2.95 18.66 -29.34
CA VAL A 500 -2.47 18.01 -28.11
C VAL A 500 -1.33 18.83 -27.51
N LEU A 501 -0.35 19.22 -28.34
CA LEU A 501 0.77 20.06 -27.90
C LEU A 501 0.29 21.37 -27.27
N VAL A 502 -0.60 22.10 -27.94
CA VAL A 502 -1.15 23.37 -27.42
C VAL A 502 -1.87 23.16 -26.08
N GLN A 503 -2.69 22.10 -25.96
CA GLN A 503 -3.39 21.80 -24.71
C GLN A 503 -2.44 21.45 -23.57
N GLU A 504 -1.37 20.70 -23.86
CA GLU A 504 -0.34 20.34 -22.88
C GLU A 504 0.43 21.59 -22.41
N VAL A 505 0.86 22.46 -23.32
CA VAL A 505 1.52 23.73 -22.97
C VAL A 505 0.62 24.61 -22.10
N ILE A 506 -0.68 24.71 -22.39
CA ILE A 506 -1.63 25.45 -21.54
C ILE A 506 -1.64 24.91 -20.10
N ARG A 507 -1.61 23.58 -19.93
CA ARG A 507 -1.64 22.96 -18.59
C ARG A 507 -0.33 23.19 -17.84
N TYR A 508 0.81 23.03 -18.50
CA TYR A 508 2.11 23.30 -17.89
C TYR A 508 2.29 24.78 -17.55
N ASN A 509 1.89 25.70 -18.43
CA ASN A 509 1.95 27.14 -18.13
C ASN A 509 1.13 27.51 -16.91
N ARG A 510 -0.10 26.98 -16.77
CA ARG A 510 -0.92 27.20 -15.56
C ARG A 510 -0.23 26.69 -14.29
N LEU A 511 0.47 25.56 -14.36
CA LEU A 511 1.23 25.05 -13.23
C LEU A 511 2.44 25.96 -12.91
N LEU A 512 3.20 26.37 -13.92
CA LEU A 512 4.35 27.26 -13.79
C LEU A 512 3.98 28.62 -13.19
N GLU A 513 2.88 29.22 -13.65
CA GLU A 513 2.34 30.47 -13.11
C GLU A 513 2.01 30.34 -11.62
N VAL A 514 1.33 29.26 -11.22
CA VAL A 514 0.99 29.02 -9.82
C VAL A 514 2.24 28.81 -8.96
N ILE A 515 3.22 28.05 -9.44
CA ILE A 515 4.49 27.84 -8.73
C ILE A 515 5.22 29.18 -8.54
N ALA A 516 5.40 29.95 -9.61
CA ALA A 516 6.10 31.23 -9.57
C ALA A 516 5.40 32.23 -8.64
N GLN A 517 4.08 32.37 -8.76
CA GLN A 517 3.30 33.29 -7.92
C GLN A 517 3.36 32.89 -6.44
N THR A 518 3.10 31.62 -6.12
CA THR A 518 3.06 31.15 -4.73
C THR A 518 4.44 31.20 -4.06
N LEU A 519 5.53 30.92 -4.78
CA LEU A 519 6.90 31.08 -4.26
C LEU A 519 7.24 32.56 -4.00
N GLN A 520 6.87 33.46 -4.92
CA GLN A 520 7.10 34.90 -4.72
C GLN A 520 6.31 35.44 -3.53
N ASP A 521 5.05 35.02 -3.38
CA ASP A 521 4.19 35.43 -2.28
C ASP A 521 4.71 34.87 -0.93
N LEU A 522 5.22 33.64 -0.92
CA LEU A 522 5.87 33.06 0.25
C LEU A 522 7.13 33.85 0.65
N LEU A 523 7.99 34.20 -0.32
CA LEU A 523 9.19 35.01 -0.07
C LEU A 523 8.85 36.42 0.45
N LYS A 524 7.76 37.02 -0.03
CA LYS A 524 7.25 38.30 0.50
C LYS A 524 6.67 38.15 1.91
N ALA A 525 5.95 37.05 2.18
CA ALA A 525 5.37 36.77 3.48
C ALA A 525 6.44 36.54 4.56
N LEU A 526 7.51 35.79 4.23
CA LEU A 526 8.66 35.61 5.13
C LEU A 526 9.37 36.93 5.48
N LYS A 527 9.32 37.92 4.57
CA LYS A 527 9.85 39.28 4.81
C LYS A 527 8.86 40.21 5.51
N GLY A 528 7.65 39.74 5.84
CA GLY A 528 6.58 40.55 6.44
C GLY A 528 5.89 41.53 5.50
N LEU A 529 6.10 41.42 4.18
CA LEU A 529 5.48 42.30 3.17
C LEU A 529 4.07 41.85 2.77
N VAL A 530 3.75 40.58 2.97
CA VAL A 530 2.45 39.95 2.71
C VAL A 530 2.03 39.18 3.96
N VAL A 531 0.72 39.13 4.24
CA VAL A 531 0.20 38.38 5.39
C VAL A 531 0.39 36.88 5.15
N MET A 532 0.97 36.19 6.12
CA MET A 532 1.12 34.74 6.11
C MET A 532 -0.25 34.07 6.23
N SER A 533 -0.79 33.60 5.10
CA SER A 533 -2.06 32.86 5.08
C SER A 533 -1.85 31.40 5.53
N SER A 534 -2.93 30.74 5.94
CA SER A 534 -2.88 29.30 6.28
C SER A 534 -2.35 28.44 5.12
N GLN A 535 -2.66 28.80 3.88
CA GLN A 535 -2.16 28.11 2.69
C GLN A 535 -0.65 28.29 2.50
N LEU A 536 -0.12 29.50 2.71
CA LEU A 536 1.32 29.77 2.65
C LEU A 536 2.08 29.09 3.79
N GLU A 537 1.46 28.98 4.98
CA GLU A 537 2.03 28.25 6.10
C GLU A 537 2.11 26.75 5.85
N LEU A 538 1.05 26.14 5.29
CA LEU A 538 1.07 24.75 4.85
C LEU A 538 2.09 24.50 3.75
N MET A 539 2.23 25.45 2.82
CA MET A 539 3.27 25.40 1.79
C MET A 539 4.68 25.47 2.39
N ALA A 540 4.94 26.38 3.33
CA ALA A 540 6.22 26.46 4.03
C ALA A 540 6.55 25.16 4.79
N ASN A 541 5.56 24.56 5.44
CA ASN A 541 5.68 23.25 6.08
C ASN A 541 6.05 22.16 5.06
N SER A 542 5.41 22.16 3.89
CA SER A 542 5.63 21.17 2.83
C SER A 542 7.04 21.28 2.25
N LEU A 543 7.48 22.51 1.92
CA LEU A 543 8.83 22.79 1.41
C LEU A 543 9.91 22.38 2.41
N TYR A 544 9.70 22.70 3.70
CA TYR A 544 10.61 22.29 4.77
C TYR A 544 10.73 20.76 4.90
N ASN A 545 9.62 20.03 4.71
CA ASN A 545 9.58 18.58 4.80
C ASN A 545 9.93 17.86 3.49
N ASN A 546 10.40 18.56 2.45
CA ASN A 546 10.69 18.00 1.11
C ASN A 546 9.47 17.34 0.43
N ILE A 547 8.26 17.86 0.70
CA ILE A 547 6.98 17.40 0.13
C ILE A 547 6.46 18.45 -0.86
N VAL A 548 5.87 18.00 -1.96
CA VAL A 548 5.23 18.89 -2.95
C VAL A 548 3.98 19.53 -2.31
N PRO A 549 3.87 20.87 -2.29
CA PRO A 549 2.71 21.57 -1.74
C PRO A 549 1.38 21.18 -2.40
N GLU A 550 0.31 21.11 -1.62
CA GLU A 550 -1.03 20.77 -2.12
C GLU A 550 -1.55 21.74 -3.20
N LEU A 551 -1.19 23.03 -3.10
CA LEU A 551 -1.52 24.05 -4.11
C LEU A 551 -0.99 23.68 -5.50
N TRP A 552 0.20 23.08 -5.55
CA TRP A 552 0.82 22.64 -6.81
C TRP A 552 0.17 21.34 -7.26
N ASN A 553 -0.01 20.37 -6.35
CA ASN A 553 -0.66 19.09 -6.66
C ASN A 553 -2.07 19.25 -7.24
N ALA A 554 -2.84 20.26 -6.81
CA ALA A 554 -4.16 20.55 -7.35
C ALA A 554 -4.16 20.96 -8.83
N LYS A 555 -3.01 21.44 -9.35
CA LYS A 555 -2.82 21.87 -10.75
C LYS A 555 -1.78 21.04 -11.50
N ALA A 556 -1.14 20.09 -10.84
CA ALA A 556 -0.09 19.25 -11.40
C ALA A 556 -0.64 17.91 -11.91
N TYR A 557 0.24 17.18 -12.58
CA TYR A 557 0.03 15.78 -12.91
C TYR A 557 0.22 14.91 -11.65
N PRO A 558 -0.47 13.76 -11.55
CA PRO A 558 -0.29 12.84 -10.41
C PRO A 558 1.17 12.38 -10.29
N SER A 559 1.75 12.53 -9.11
CA SER A 559 3.12 12.09 -8.80
C SER A 559 3.26 11.77 -7.31
N LEU A 560 4.18 10.87 -7.00
CA LEU A 560 4.54 10.49 -5.63
C LEU A 560 5.98 10.89 -5.27
N LYS A 561 6.67 11.58 -6.19
CA LYS A 561 8.07 12.01 -6.02
C LYS A 561 8.20 13.05 -4.89
N PRO A 562 9.25 12.99 -4.07
CA PRO A 562 9.65 14.08 -3.17
C PRO A 562 9.90 15.37 -3.95
N LEU A 563 9.83 16.52 -3.27
CA LEU A 563 9.93 17.85 -3.89
C LEU A 563 11.17 17.99 -4.79
N ALA A 564 12.35 17.61 -4.31
CA ALA A 564 13.59 17.71 -5.10
C ALA A 564 13.53 16.92 -6.42
N SER A 565 13.11 15.65 -6.37
CA SER A 565 12.95 14.81 -7.57
C SER A 565 11.81 15.28 -8.47
N TRP A 566 10.73 15.77 -7.88
CA TRP A 566 9.56 16.29 -8.59
C TRP A 566 9.91 17.53 -9.41
N VAL A 567 10.71 18.46 -8.87
CA VAL A 567 11.19 19.63 -9.61
C VAL A 567 12.06 19.21 -10.79
N ASN A 568 12.98 18.24 -10.62
CA ASN A 568 13.79 17.74 -11.73
C ASN A 568 12.94 17.07 -12.82
N ASP A 569 11.94 16.28 -12.44
CA ASP A 569 10.99 15.65 -13.36
C ASP A 569 10.16 16.70 -14.12
N LEU A 570 9.71 17.77 -13.46
CA LEU A 570 9.03 18.90 -14.09
C LEU A 570 9.92 19.57 -15.15
N LEU A 571 11.20 19.80 -14.85
CA LEU A 571 12.14 20.39 -15.80
C LEU A 571 12.34 19.50 -17.04
N GLN A 572 12.48 18.18 -16.86
CA GLN A 572 12.58 17.24 -17.98
C GLN A 572 11.33 17.24 -18.86
N ARG A 573 10.14 17.39 -18.27
CA ARG A 573 8.87 17.47 -19.01
C ARG A 573 8.77 18.74 -19.85
N ILE A 574 9.20 19.86 -19.29
CA ILE A 574 9.19 21.15 -20.00
C ILE A 574 10.19 21.11 -21.15
N ASP A 575 11.41 20.63 -20.90
CA ASP A 575 12.42 20.45 -21.94
C ASP A 575 11.96 19.49 -23.06
N PHE A 576 11.21 18.43 -22.72
CA PHE A 576 10.56 17.59 -23.73
C PHE A 576 9.60 18.39 -24.65
N LEU A 577 8.76 19.26 -24.08
CA LEU A 577 7.85 20.11 -24.85
C LEU A 577 8.58 21.19 -25.64
N GLU A 578 9.61 21.82 -25.05
CA GLU A 578 10.41 22.84 -25.73
C GLU A 578 11.17 22.26 -26.93
N ARG A 579 11.75 21.06 -26.80
CA ARG A 579 12.38 20.36 -27.91
C ARG A 579 11.38 20.04 -29.02
N TRP A 580 10.16 19.63 -28.68
CA TRP A 580 9.10 19.42 -29.66
C TRP A 580 8.78 20.75 -30.36
N ILE A 581 8.56 21.83 -29.62
CA ILE A 581 8.28 23.15 -30.19
C ILE A 581 9.40 23.59 -31.13
N ALA A 582 10.67 23.44 -30.74
CA ALA A 582 11.84 23.87 -31.50
C ALA A 582 12.09 23.01 -32.76
N LYS A 583 12.18 21.69 -32.59
CA LYS A 583 12.66 20.73 -33.62
C LYS A 583 11.55 20.00 -34.40
N GLY A 584 10.27 20.16 -34.02
CA GLY A 584 9.16 19.44 -34.63
C GLY A 584 8.71 18.22 -33.81
N ILE A 585 7.70 17.52 -34.32
CA ILE A 585 7.13 16.34 -33.63
C ILE A 585 8.22 15.26 -33.42
N PRO A 586 8.39 14.73 -32.20
CA PRO A 586 9.45 13.77 -31.89
C PRO A 586 9.20 12.42 -32.58
N PRO A 587 10.26 11.64 -32.88
CA PRO A 587 10.13 10.29 -33.43
C PRO A 587 9.60 9.26 -32.41
N VAL A 588 10.02 9.42 -31.15
CA VAL A 588 9.59 8.60 -30.01
C VAL A 588 9.05 9.55 -28.95
N PHE A 589 7.85 9.26 -28.43
CA PHE A 589 7.19 10.08 -27.43
C PHE A 589 7.43 9.56 -26.02
N TRP A 590 7.80 10.46 -25.10
CA TRP A 590 7.84 10.15 -23.68
C TRP A 590 6.42 10.16 -23.11
N ILE A 591 5.75 9.01 -23.07
CA ILE A 591 4.33 8.95 -22.69
C ILE A 591 4.09 9.47 -21.27
N SER A 592 5.05 9.20 -20.38
CA SER A 592 5.00 9.62 -18.99
C SER A 592 5.19 11.10 -18.82
N GLY A 593 5.74 11.80 -19.82
CA GLY A 593 5.95 13.24 -19.85
C GLY A 593 4.67 14.05 -20.11
N PHE A 594 3.60 13.43 -20.63
CA PHE A 594 2.32 14.11 -20.84
C PHE A 594 1.57 14.35 -19.54
N PHE A 595 0.96 15.51 -19.42
CA PHE A 595 0.01 15.84 -18.37
C PHE A 595 -1.28 15.01 -18.53
N PHE A 596 -1.75 14.82 -19.77
CA PHE A 596 -2.92 14.01 -20.09
C PHE A 596 -2.68 13.04 -21.26
N PRO A 597 -2.11 11.86 -20.99
CA PRO A 597 -1.78 10.87 -22.02
C PRO A 597 -2.98 10.43 -22.88
N GLN A 598 -4.20 10.48 -22.35
CA GLN A 598 -5.41 10.12 -23.10
C GLN A 598 -5.67 11.04 -24.31
N ALA A 599 -5.32 12.33 -24.24
CA ALA A 599 -5.42 13.23 -25.39
C ALA A 599 -4.41 12.84 -26.49
N PHE A 600 -3.20 12.44 -26.11
CA PHE A 600 -2.19 11.94 -27.04
C PHE A 600 -2.64 10.65 -27.74
N LEU A 601 -3.18 9.68 -26.99
CA LEU A 601 -3.70 8.43 -27.55
C LEU A 601 -4.84 8.69 -28.54
N THR A 602 -5.82 9.52 -28.15
CA THR A 602 -6.94 9.92 -29.01
C THR A 602 -6.45 10.68 -30.25
N GLY A 603 -5.49 11.59 -30.09
CA GLY A 603 -4.91 12.34 -31.20
C GLY A 603 -4.24 11.43 -32.22
N THR A 604 -3.58 10.35 -31.77
CA THR A 604 -2.93 9.37 -32.66
C THR A 604 -3.99 8.61 -33.49
N LEU A 605 -5.07 8.18 -32.85
CA LEU A 605 -6.18 7.51 -33.52
C LEU A 605 -6.89 8.45 -34.51
N GLN A 606 -7.08 9.72 -34.15
CA GLN A 606 -7.69 10.72 -35.03
C GLN A 606 -6.87 10.96 -36.29
N ASN A 607 -5.54 11.08 -36.19
CA ASN A 607 -4.67 11.24 -37.35
C ASN A 607 -4.81 10.06 -38.31
N PHE A 608 -4.80 8.83 -37.78
CA PHE A 608 -4.97 7.63 -38.60
C PHE A 608 -6.37 7.54 -39.22
N ALA A 609 -7.42 7.84 -38.43
CA ALA A 609 -8.81 7.85 -38.90
C ALA A 609 -9.02 8.82 -40.06
N ARG A 610 -8.44 10.03 -39.98
CA ARG A 610 -8.54 11.05 -41.02
C ARG A 610 -7.73 10.70 -42.26
N LYS A 611 -6.50 10.20 -42.09
CA LYS A 611 -5.65 9.75 -43.20
C LYS A 611 -6.27 8.58 -43.98
N SER A 612 -6.91 7.65 -43.26
CA SER A 612 -7.51 6.44 -43.85
C SER A 612 -8.99 6.60 -44.22
N VAL A 613 -9.62 7.72 -43.84
CA VAL A 613 -11.07 7.99 -44.02
C VAL A 613 -11.94 6.89 -43.41
N ILE A 614 -11.69 6.55 -42.14
CA ILE A 614 -12.40 5.52 -41.38
C ILE A 614 -12.96 6.13 -40.09
N SER A 615 -14.09 5.61 -39.58
CA SER A 615 -14.64 6.05 -38.28
C SER A 615 -13.70 5.68 -37.13
N ILE A 616 -13.42 6.65 -36.24
CA ILE A 616 -12.54 6.47 -35.07
C ILE A 616 -13.00 5.33 -34.15
N ASP A 617 -14.31 5.11 -34.03
CA ASP A 617 -14.89 4.09 -33.14
C ASP A 617 -14.56 2.66 -33.57
N THR A 618 -14.16 2.47 -34.83
CA THR A 618 -13.78 1.15 -35.37
C THR A 618 -12.29 0.86 -35.22
N ILE A 619 -11.50 1.81 -34.71
CA ILE A 619 -10.04 1.75 -34.71
C ILE A 619 -9.55 1.45 -33.30
N ALA A 620 -8.68 0.46 -33.17
CA ALA A 620 -8.01 0.13 -31.91
C ALA A 620 -6.50 0.01 -32.11
N PHE A 621 -5.74 0.14 -31.04
CA PHE A 621 -4.29 -0.07 -31.09
C PHE A 621 -3.95 -1.57 -31.12
N ASP A 622 -3.05 -1.92 -32.02
CA ASP A 622 -2.19 -3.10 -31.96
C ASP A 622 -0.85 -2.69 -31.34
N PHE A 623 -0.25 -3.61 -30.59
CA PHE A 623 0.94 -3.32 -29.79
C PHE A 623 2.09 -4.19 -30.28
N LYS A 624 3.18 -3.54 -30.70
CA LYS A 624 4.42 -4.23 -31.06
C LYS A 624 5.53 -3.70 -30.20
N VAL A 625 6.14 -4.57 -29.39
CA VAL A 625 7.34 -4.19 -28.64
C VAL A 625 8.50 -4.18 -29.63
N SER A 626 9.18 -3.04 -29.75
CA SER A 626 10.32 -2.90 -30.67
C SER A 626 11.49 -3.78 -30.25
N GLY A 627 12.43 -3.98 -31.20
CA GLY A 627 13.72 -4.67 -31.02
C GLY A 627 14.58 -4.14 -29.86
N PRO A 628 15.84 -4.57 -29.73
CA PRO A 628 16.75 -4.03 -28.71
C PRO A 628 17.22 -2.60 -29.03
N GLU A 629 16.55 -1.91 -29.96
CA GLU A 629 16.92 -0.59 -30.43
C GLU A 629 16.67 0.43 -29.32
N SER A 630 17.72 1.17 -28.97
CA SER A 630 17.62 2.21 -27.96
C SER A 630 16.78 3.38 -28.47
N VAL A 631 16.21 4.19 -27.57
CA VAL A 631 15.45 5.41 -27.94
C VAL A 631 16.27 6.32 -28.88
N SER A 632 17.59 6.31 -28.75
CA SER A 632 18.52 7.10 -29.56
C SER A 632 18.70 6.58 -30.99
N GLU A 633 18.46 5.29 -31.24
CA GLU A 633 18.59 4.66 -32.57
C GLU A 633 17.34 4.90 -33.44
N LEU A 634 16.18 5.09 -32.81
CA LEU A 634 14.91 5.40 -33.47
C LEU A 634 14.82 6.88 -33.91
N SER A 635 15.58 7.22 -34.94
CA SER A 635 15.65 8.59 -35.50
C SER A 635 14.49 8.96 -36.45
N ARG A 636 13.74 7.97 -36.96
CA ARG A 636 12.66 8.16 -37.93
C ARG A 636 11.30 7.80 -37.34
N ARG A 637 10.27 8.57 -37.70
CA ARG A 637 8.88 8.27 -37.34
C ARG A 637 8.39 7.00 -38.04
N PRO A 638 7.53 6.19 -37.40
CA PRO A 638 6.90 5.07 -38.07
C PRO A 638 5.95 5.57 -39.16
N THR A 639 5.72 4.75 -40.19
CA THR A 639 4.78 5.06 -41.28
C THR A 639 3.34 5.23 -40.79
N GLU A 640 2.98 4.48 -39.75
CA GLU A 640 1.68 4.49 -39.08
C GLU A 640 1.88 4.36 -37.57
N GLY A 641 1.06 5.09 -36.80
CA GLY A 641 1.11 5.05 -35.34
C GLY A 641 2.24 5.88 -34.73
N CYS A 642 2.67 5.49 -33.52
CA CYS A 642 3.71 6.21 -32.78
C CYS A 642 4.51 5.27 -31.86
N TYR A 643 5.77 5.59 -31.62
CA TYR A 643 6.60 4.91 -30.61
C TYR A 643 6.47 5.64 -29.27
N ILE A 644 6.35 4.87 -28.18
CA ILE A 644 6.31 5.39 -26.81
C ILE A 644 7.41 4.80 -25.95
N HIS A 645 7.94 5.60 -25.02
CA HIS A 645 8.92 5.18 -24.02
C HIS A 645 8.66 5.79 -22.64
N GLY A 646 9.41 5.35 -21.63
CA GLY A 646 9.38 5.87 -20.26
C GLY A 646 8.36 5.18 -19.36
N LEU A 647 8.07 3.91 -19.62
CA LEU A 647 7.21 3.08 -18.77
C LEU A 647 8.07 2.15 -17.93
N PHE A 648 7.68 1.93 -16.67
CA PHE A 648 8.33 1.00 -15.75
C PHE A 648 7.41 -0.18 -15.49
N LEU A 649 7.95 -1.39 -15.54
CA LEU A 649 7.24 -2.62 -15.26
C LEU A 649 7.44 -3.01 -13.79
N GLU A 650 6.34 -3.29 -13.11
CA GLU A 650 6.32 -3.77 -11.72
C GLU A 650 5.76 -5.21 -11.69
N GLY A 651 6.37 -6.09 -10.89
CA GLY A 651 5.95 -7.49 -10.71
C GLY A 651 6.41 -8.46 -11.82
N ALA A 652 7.10 -7.96 -12.84
CA ALA A 652 7.78 -8.73 -13.87
C ALA A 652 8.99 -7.94 -14.42
N ARG A 653 9.74 -8.53 -15.34
CA ARG A 653 10.72 -7.82 -16.18
C ARG A 653 10.48 -8.06 -17.66
N TRP A 654 10.92 -7.10 -18.48
CA TRP A 654 11.06 -7.32 -19.90
C TRP A 654 12.39 -8.01 -20.21
N ASP A 655 12.36 -9.15 -20.91
CA ASP A 655 13.56 -9.79 -21.41
C ASP A 655 13.79 -9.44 -22.88
N ALA A 656 14.74 -8.55 -23.13
CA ALA A 656 15.09 -8.09 -24.48
C ALA A 656 15.70 -9.20 -25.36
N THR A 657 16.23 -10.28 -24.76
CA THR A 657 16.80 -11.38 -25.54
C THR A 657 15.75 -12.33 -26.08
N SER A 658 14.71 -12.61 -25.28
CA SER A 658 13.63 -13.52 -25.64
C SER A 658 12.36 -12.82 -26.14
N PHE A 659 12.33 -11.48 -26.15
CA PHE A 659 11.19 -10.65 -26.60
C PHE A 659 9.86 -10.98 -25.90
N GLN A 660 9.93 -11.23 -24.59
CA GLN A 660 8.76 -11.60 -23.80
C GLN A 660 8.90 -11.16 -22.35
N LEU A 661 7.77 -11.17 -21.63
CA LEU A 661 7.75 -11.02 -20.18
C LEU A 661 8.46 -12.21 -19.50
N ALA A 662 9.31 -11.87 -18.54
CA ALA A 662 10.00 -12.80 -17.67
C ALA A 662 9.77 -12.43 -16.20
N GLU A 663 10.02 -13.38 -15.30
CA GLU A 663 9.97 -13.12 -13.85
C GLU A 663 11.02 -12.06 -13.46
N SER A 664 10.66 -11.18 -12.53
CA SER A 664 11.58 -10.19 -11.97
C SER A 664 12.81 -10.88 -11.38
N ARG A 665 13.98 -10.23 -11.46
CA ARG A 665 15.14 -10.74 -10.72
C ARG A 665 14.93 -10.48 -9.23
N PRO A 666 15.50 -11.31 -8.33
CA PRO A 666 15.43 -11.05 -6.91
C PRO A 666 15.87 -9.62 -6.59
N LYS A 667 15.05 -8.92 -5.79
CA LYS A 667 15.19 -7.55 -5.31
C LYS A 667 15.03 -6.45 -6.37
N GLU A 668 15.06 -6.77 -7.65
CA GLU A 668 14.75 -5.82 -8.73
C GLU A 668 13.24 -5.54 -8.75
N LEU A 669 12.82 -4.46 -8.07
CA LEU A 669 11.40 -4.14 -7.87
C LEU A 669 10.74 -3.60 -9.14
N TYR A 670 11.48 -2.80 -9.92
CA TYR A 670 11.03 -2.13 -11.13
C TYR A 670 12.04 -2.34 -12.24
N THR A 671 11.56 -2.51 -13.46
CA THR A 671 12.40 -2.58 -14.66
C THR A 671 11.90 -1.61 -15.72
N GLU A 672 12.80 -1.00 -16.48
CA GLU A 672 12.38 -0.16 -17.60
C GLU A 672 11.82 -1.03 -18.73
N MET A 673 10.67 -0.65 -19.25
CA MET A 673 10.04 -1.33 -20.38
C MET A 673 10.67 -0.86 -21.69
N ALA A 674 10.87 -1.77 -22.63
CA ALA A 674 11.30 -1.43 -23.99
C ALA A 674 10.30 -0.52 -24.72
N VAL A 675 10.76 0.11 -25.79
CA VAL A 675 9.93 0.99 -26.62
C VAL A 675 8.74 0.20 -27.19
N ILE A 676 7.54 0.73 -27.04
CA ILE A 676 6.31 0.13 -27.56
C ILE A 676 5.87 0.92 -28.78
N TRP A 677 5.62 0.22 -29.88
CA TRP A 677 4.97 0.77 -31.07
C TRP A 677 3.46 0.60 -30.96
N LEU A 678 2.76 1.73 -30.92
CA LEU A 678 1.31 1.81 -30.98
C LEU A 678 0.86 1.90 -32.43
N VAL A 679 0.25 0.84 -32.96
CA VAL A 679 -0.20 0.77 -34.37
C VAL A 679 -1.73 0.83 -34.42
N PRO A 680 -2.35 1.89 -34.92
CA PRO A 680 -3.80 1.93 -35.13
C PRO A 680 -4.22 0.93 -36.22
N VAL A 681 -5.22 0.09 -35.93
CA VAL A 681 -5.75 -0.91 -36.87
C VAL A 681 -7.28 -0.84 -36.88
N PRO A 682 -7.93 -0.77 -38.05
CA PRO A 682 -9.40 -0.78 -38.16
C PRO A 682 -9.96 -2.19 -37.95
N ASN A 683 -11.09 -2.30 -37.24
CA ASN A 683 -11.80 -3.54 -36.92
C ASN A 683 -10.88 -4.64 -36.36
N ARG A 684 -9.95 -4.23 -35.48
CA ARG A 684 -8.96 -5.13 -34.90
C ARG A 684 -9.63 -6.24 -34.09
N LYS A 685 -9.25 -7.49 -34.35
CA LYS A 685 -9.58 -8.63 -33.50
C LYS A 685 -8.44 -8.83 -32.51
N SER A 686 -8.74 -8.80 -31.22
CA SER A 686 -7.73 -9.07 -30.19
C SER A 686 -7.16 -10.47 -30.36
N PRO A 687 -5.84 -10.65 -30.22
CA PRO A 687 -5.24 -11.97 -30.16
C PRO A 687 -5.84 -12.77 -29.00
N THR A 688 -5.84 -14.10 -29.12
CA THR A 688 -6.40 -14.98 -28.08
C THR A 688 -5.33 -15.62 -27.20
N THR A 689 -4.09 -15.76 -27.70
CA THR A 689 -2.98 -16.45 -27.03
C THR A 689 -1.64 -15.75 -27.25
N GLY A 690 -0.65 -16.03 -26.39
CA GLY A 690 0.73 -15.54 -26.54
C GLY A 690 0.99 -14.12 -26.00
N PHE A 691 0.03 -13.51 -25.31
CA PHE A 691 0.18 -12.18 -24.73
C PHE A 691 -0.42 -12.08 -23.34
N TYR A 692 0.04 -11.09 -22.58
CA TYR A 692 -0.57 -10.59 -21.37
C TYR A 692 -1.14 -9.19 -21.61
N LEU A 693 -2.43 -9.02 -21.33
CA LEU A 693 -3.06 -7.70 -21.30
C LEU A 693 -2.68 -6.98 -20.01
N CYS A 694 -1.70 -6.08 -20.11
CA CYS A 694 -1.07 -5.36 -19.01
C CYS A 694 -1.67 -3.94 -18.88
N PRO A 695 -2.24 -3.57 -17.73
CA PRO A 695 -2.72 -2.21 -17.50
C PRO A 695 -1.56 -1.22 -17.31
N ILE A 696 -1.72 0.02 -17.82
CA ILE A 696 -0.82 1.15 -17.57
C ILE A 696 -1.48 2.13 -16.60
N TYR A 697 -0.75 2.52 -15.55
CA TYR A 697 -1.14 3.52 -14.57
C TYR A 697 -0.16 4.70 -14.55
N LYS A 698 -0.62 5.88 -14.15
CA LYS A 698 0.25 7.07 -14.03
C LYS A 698 1.21 6.95 -12.85
N THR A 699 0.74 6.43 -11.72
CA THR A 699 1.51 6.31 -10.46
C THR A 699 1.38 4.93 -9.83
N LEU A 700 2.30 4.63 -8.90
CA LEU A 700 2.33 3.39 -8.12
C LEU A 700 1.06 3.11 -7.31
N THR A 701 0.25 4.11 -6.99
CA THR A 701 -0.99 3.90 -6.22
C THR A 701 -2.05 3.11 -7.00
N ARG A 702 -1.99 3.09 -8.34
CA ARG A 702 -2.92 2.42 -9.30
C ARG A 702 -4.42 2.75 -9.14
N ALA A 703 -4.81 3.41 -8.06
CA ALA A 703 -6.13 3.91 -7.76
C ALA A 703 -6.20 5.45 -7.87
N GLY A 704 -7.42 5.94 -8.04
CA GLY A 704 -7.77 7.34 -8.27
C GLY A 704 -9.29 7.50 -8.26
N THR A 705 -9.79 8.70 -8.50
CA THR A 705 -11.24 8.90 -8.63
C THR A 705 -11.80 8.17 -9.84
N LEU A 706 -12.97 7.54 -9.71
CA LEU A 706 -13.64 6.89 -10.83
C LEU A 706 -14.21 7.95 -11.78
N SER A 707 -13.93 7.81 -13.07
CA SER A 707 -14.54 8.61 -14.14
C SER A 707 -16.00 8.21 -14.35
N THR A 708 -16.72 9.00 -15.15
CA THR A 708 -18.07 8.64 -15.63
C THR A 708 -18.11 7.34 -16.44
N THR A 709 -16.96 6.90 -16.97
CA THR A 709 -16.81 5.61 -17.67
C THR A 709 -16.46 4.44 -16.73
N GLY A 710 -16.38 4.67 -15.41
CA GLY A 710 -16.06 3.66 -14.41
C GLY A 710 -14.56 3.34 -14.27
N HIS A 711 -13.69 4.01 -15.02
CA HIS A 711 -12.24 3.81 -14.91
C HIS A 711 -11.60 4.79 -13.93
N SER A 712 -10.54 4.36 -13.25
CA SER A 712 -9.74 5.25 -12.43
C SER A 712 -9.10 6.37 -13.26
N THR A 713 -9.05 7.60 -12.74
CA THR A 713 -8.28 8.72 -13.32
C THR A 713 -6.77 8.46 -13.41
N ASN A 714 -6.29 7.44 -12.70
CA ASN A 714 -4.91 6.95 -12.73
C ASN A 714 -4.65 5.98 -13.89
N TYR A 715 -5.68 5.29 -14.39
CA TYR A 715 -5.57 4.36 -15.51
C TYR A 715 -5.37 5.11 -16.84
N VAL A 716 -4.46 4.61 -17.69
CA VAL A 716 -4.14 5.19 -18.99
C VAL A 716 -4.72 4.37 -20.13
N ILE A 717 -4.20 3.16 -20.34
CA ILE A 717 -4.62 2.18 -21.35
C ILE A 717 -4.07 0.80 -20.96
N ALA A 718 -4.60 -0.28 -21.51
CA ALA A 718 -4.01 -1.61 -21.41
C ALA A 718 -3.26 -1.96 -22.70
N VAL A 719 -2.07 -2.52 -22.55
CA VAL A 719 -1.20 -2.90 -23.67
C VAL A 719 -1.00 -4.41 -23.67
N GLU A 720 -0.90 -4.98 -24.87
CA GLU A 720 -0.67 -6.40 -25.05
C GLU A 720 0.84 -6.66 -25.11
N ILE A 721 1.36 -7.35 -24.11
CA ILE A 721 2.78 -7.65 -24.01
C ILE A 721 3.00 -9.14 -24.33
N PRO A 722 3.94 -9.50 -25.22
CA PRO A 722 4.25 -10.89 -25.50
C PRO A 722 4.64 -11.69 -24.25
N SER A 723 4.10 -12.90 -24.14
CA SER A 723 4.33 -13.78 -22.99
C SER A 723 4.20 -15.26 -23.36
N SER A 724 5.16 -16.07 -22.89
CA SER A 724 5.07 -17.54 -22.92
C SER A 724 4.17 -18.13 -21.83
N LYS A 725 4.02 -17.43 -20.70
CA LYS A 725 3.15 -17.85 -19.59
C LYS A 725 1.69 -17.42 -19.83
N PRO A 726 0.71 -18.15 -19.28
CA PRO A 726 -0.70 -17.77 -19.39
C PRO A 726 -0.97 -16.45 -18.67
N GLN A 727 -1.98 -15.69 -19.12
CA GLN A 727 -2.33 -14.40 -18.50
C GLN A 727 -2.59 -14.52 -17.00
N ARG A 728 -3.21 -15.62 -16.56
CA ARG A 728 -3.50 -15.91 -15.15
C ARG A 728 -2.26 -15.81 -14.25
N HIS A 729 -1.10 -16.19 -14.77
CA HIS A 729 0.17 -16.08 -14.06
C HIS A 729 0.48 -14.62 -13.71
N TRP A 730 0.48 -13.74 -14.72
CA TRP A 730 0.83 -12.33 -14.55
C TRP A 730 -0.23 -11.51 -13.81
N ILE A 731 -1.51 -11.88 -13.94
CA ILE A 731 -2.60 -11.31 -13.14
C ILE A 731 -2.32 -11.54 -11.65
N LYS A 732 -1.99 -12.77 -11.25
CA LYS A 732 -1.66 -13.09 -9.85
C LYS A 732 -0.37 -12.45 -9.36
N ARG A 733 0.60 -12.24 -10.26
CA ARG A 733 1.83 -11.48 -9.97
C ARG A 733 1.60 -9.98 -9.81
N GLY A 734 0.41 -9.47 -10.16
CA GLY A 734 0.07 -8.05 -10.07
C GLY A 734 0.81 -7.19 -11.08
N VAL A 735 1.14 -7.75 -12.26
CA VAL A 735 1.97 -7.06 -13.25
C VAL A 735 1.24 -5.87 -13.84
N ALA A 736 1.87 -4.69 -13.75
CA ALA A 736 1.39 -3.47 -14.38
C ALA A 736 2.57 -2.63 -14.88
N LEU A 737 2.26 -1.72 -15.80
CA LEU A 737 3.17 -0.69 -16.29
C LEU A 737 2.83 0.64 -15.63
N ILE A 738 3.86 1.42 -15.31
CA ILE A 738 3.76 2.63 -14.50
C ILE A 738 4.50 3.76 -15.19
N CYS A 739 3.86 4.92 -15.32
CA CYS A 739 4.48 6.08 -15.95
C CYS A 739 5.56 6.74 -15.07
N ALA A 740 5.32 6.84 -13.75
CA ALA A 740 6.22 7.49 -12.82
C ALA A 740 6.39 6.69 -11.52
N LEU A 741 7.65 6.50 -11.13
CA LEU A 741 8.06 5.97 -9.83
C LEU A 741 8.06 7.10 -8.77
N ASP A 742 8.16 6.71 -7.51
CA ASP A 742 8.13 7.58 -6.33
C ASP A 742 9.48 8.23 -5.97
N PHE A 743 10.53 8.06 -6.78
CA PHE A 743 11.86 8.63 -6.53
C PHE A 743 12.42 9.41 -7.72
#